data_AF-A0AB32W186-F1
#
_entry.id   AF-A0AB32W186-F1
#
_cell.length_a   1.000
_cell.length_b   1.000
_cell.length_c   1.000
_cell.angle_alpha   90.00
_cell.angle_beta   90.00
_cell.angle_gamma   90.00
#
_symmetry.space_group_name_H-M   'P 1'
#
loop_
_entity.id
_entity.type
_entity.pdbx_description
1 polymer ?
#
loop_
_entity_poly.entity_id
_entity_poly.type
_entity_poly.pdbx_seq_one_letter_code
_entity_poly.pdbx_strand_id
1 'polypeptide(L)'
;MDSSISIEKQLFKSAMKGEWDAALEIYKNNPTVRVARIIRSGDTALHIAVSNVQEGVVQTLVDLISKQSEPRKALEIRNEQGNTPLHIAASLGNVKMCKCMAEADSWLLQVRNNDGETPLFVAALHGKKDAFLCLNSYRQDKEAGYSYCKRKDGENVLHCAISGDYFDLAFQIVYLYEDLVNYVNENGISPLHLLATKPAAFRSGSHLDLCSRLIYHCIFVDELKVDPSFSHSSSYDESRGGMKSSYPDNYGTCMHLFHLLKQLVQVVTKSSQNKSQQGDAVGNLEAPKVTSRAGSKGDKELHRHEGHQFFPPNYGTFIDFLKLLSKAMLVILGLGSGRIRKLREKKEKNTWAVQIMNELLRYASMYQSEDNDTRLQLSLYDHDETKPYELTECGDIKMLTPTDGSDLAKQQEQSKEKTFEAGEKEKHKGVTKGETPILIAAKSGITEMVEKILELFPVALHDMNSEKKNIVLLAVENRQPHVYELLQKKNIMKDSAFRAVDQKGNSALHLAAMLGDHKPWLIPGAALQMQWEIKWYEFVKKSMPVHFFARYNKDNKTPRDIFTETHKNLLQKGGEWLTNTSESCSVVAALIATVAFAASTTVPGGVKSENGKPTFENHPAFEAFAISSLIALCFSVTAVVMFLSILTSRYEEKDFGKDLPRKLLLGLTSLFVSIASVLVSFCAGHFFNLKDKLKDAAFPVYTVTCLPVTLFAMAQFPLYIDLAWALFKKVPQRSDRAIAL
;
A
#
# COMPACT_ATOMS: atom_id res chain seq x y z
N MET A 1 -15.25 25.91 -54.13
CA MET A 1 -15.22 25.76 -52.66
C MET A 1 -16.28 24.78 -52.17
N ASP A 2 -17.50 24.75 -52.75
CA ASP A 2 -18.58 23.84 -52.30
C ASP A 2 -18.31 22.34 -52.45
N SER A 3 -17.52 21.90 -53.44
CA SER A 3 -17.20 20.48 -53.63
C SER A 3 -16.29 19.90 -52.54
N SER A 4 -15.29 20.66 -52.05
CA SER A 4 -14.38 20.22 -50.97
C SER A 4 -15.12 20.03 -49.64
N ILE A 5 -15.98 20.99 -49.30
CA ILE A 5 -16.79 20.97 -48.07
C ILE A 5 -17.76 19.78 -48.08
N SER A 6 -18.28 19.40 -49.25
CA SER A 6 -19.16 18.23 -49.41
C SER A 6 -18.42 16.91 -49.17
N ILE A 7 -17.20 16.76 -49.71
CA ILE A 7 -16.39 15.54 -49.57
C ILE A 7 -15.88 15.38 -48.13
N GLU A 8 -15.47 16.46 -47.46
CA GLU A 8 -15.07 16.43 -46.04
C GLU A 8 -16.22 15.99 -45.13
N LYS A 9 -17.45 16.47 -45.39
CA LYS A 9 -18.66 16.03 -44.66
C LYS A 9 -18.99 14.56 -44.89
N GLN A 10 -18.78 14.05 -46.11
CA GLN A 10 -18.96 12.63 -46.43
C GLN A 10 -17.92 11.77 -45.70
N LEU A 11 -16.64 12.16 -45.74
CA LEU A 11 -15.57 11.49 -45.01
C LEU A 11 -15.83 11.47 -43.50
N PHE A 12 -16.26 12.61 -42.94
CA PHE A 12 -16.68 12.70 -41.54
C PHE A 12 -17.80 11.69 -41.22
N LYS A 13 -18.86 11.66 -42.03
CA LYS A 13 -20.01 10.76 -41.81
C LYS A 13 -19.60 9.29 -41.86
N SER A 14 -18.78 8.90 -42.83
CA SER A 14 -18.29 7.51 -42.96
C SER A 14 -17.36 7.13 -41.81
N ALA A 15 -16.43 8.01 -41.41
CA ALA A 15 -15.51 7.76 -40.30
C ALA A 15 -16.25 7.64 -38.95
N MET A 16 -17.25 8.49 -38.68
CA MET A 16 -18.04 8.43 -37.44
C MET A 16 -18.95 7.21 -37.34
N LYS A 17 -19.40 6.67 -38.48
CA LYS A 17 -20.20 5.45 -38.53
C LYS A 17 -19.37 4.17 -38.53
N GLY A 18 -18.04 4.27 -38.66
CA GLY A 18 -17.15 3.12 -38.81
C GLY A 18 -17.19 2.46 -40.20
N GLU A 19 -17.76 3.13 -41.20
CA GLU A 19 -17.82 2.67 -42.60
C GLU A 19 -16.47 2.93 -43.31
N TRP A 20 -15.42 2.23 -42.86
CA TRP A 20 -14.04 2.53 -43.27
C TRP A 20 -13.73 2.21 -44.72
N ASP A 21 -14.42 1.27 -45.36
CA ASP A 21 -14.23 0.97 -46.79
C ASP A 21 -14.59 2.19 -47.67
N ALA A 22 -15.74 2.81 -47.39
CA ALA A 22 -16.18 4.04 -48.05
C ALA A 22 -15.26 5.22 -47.72
N ALA A 23 -14.82 5.33 -46.46
CA ALA A 23 -13.87 6.37 -46.06
C ALA A 23 -12.51 6.22 -46.79
N LEU A 24 -12.01 4.99 -46.94
CA LEU A 24 -10.77 4.69 -47.64
C LEU A 24 -10.87 4.98 -49.14
N GLU A 25 -12.02 4.73 -49.77
CA GLU A 25 -12.26 5.09 -51.17
C GLU A 25 -12.20 6.61 -51.37
N ILE A 26 -12.87 7.37 -50.50
CA ILE A 26 -12.81 8.85 -50.50
C ILE A 26 -11.36 9.34 -50.30
N TYR A 27 -10.63 8.70 -49.38
CA TYR A 27 -9.24 9.04 -49.02
C TYR A 27 -8.21 8.71 -50.11
N LYS A 28 -8.46 7.65 -50.89
CA LYS A 28 -7.66 7.28 -52.08
C LYS A 28 -7.87 8.27 -53.21
N ASN A 29 -9.12 8.60 -53.49
CA ASN A 29 -9.51 9.41 -54.65
C ASN A 29 -9.24 10.92 -54.45
N ASN A 30 -9.16 11.40 -53.21
CA ASN A 30 -9.01 12.83 -52.92
C ASN A 30 -7.82 13.11 -51.98
N PRO A 31 -6.62 13.41 -52.47
CA PRO A 31 -5.46 13.72 -51.64
C PRO A 31 -5.64 14.93 -50.69
N THR A 32 -6.56 15.84 -50.98
CA THR A 32 -6.83 17.06 -50.19
C THR A 32 -7.47 16.76 -48.83
N VAL A 33 -8.23 15.66 -48.71
CA VAL A 33 -8.91 15.31 -47.46
C VAL A 33 -7.97 14.74 -46.40
N ARG A 34 -6.74 14.40 -46.78
CA ARG A 34 -5.74 13.83 -45.88
C ARG A 34 -5.25 14.82 -44.83
N VAL A 35 -5.31 16.11 -45.17
CA VAL A 35 -4.99 17.22 -44.27
C VAL A 35 -6.25 17.88 -43.64
N ALA A 36 -7.44 17.37 -43.96
CA ALA A 36 -8.69 17.97 -43.51
C ALA A 36 -8.98 17.63 -42.04
N ARG A 37 -9.34 18.67 -41.28
CA ARG A 37 -9.87 18.54 -39.91
C ARG A 37 -11.37 18.30 -40.02
N ILE A 38 -11.79 17.06 -39.77
CA ILE A 38 -13.15 16.59 -40.07
C ILE A 38 -14.12 16.81 -38.90
N ILE A 39 -13.61 17.04 -37.69
CA ILE A 39 -14.43 17.33 -36.51
C ILE A 39 -13.98 18.57 -35.75
N ARG A 40 -14.86 19.03 -34.86
CA ARG A 40 -14.69 20.27 -34.09
C ARG A 40 -13.46 20.25 -33.20
N SER A 41 -13.09 19.08 -32.65
CA SER A 41 -11.84 18.87 -31.89
C SER A 41 -10.57 18.99 -32.74
N GLY A 42 -10.68 19.27 -34.05
CA GLY A 42 -9.54 19.40 -34.95
C GLY A 42 -8.94 18.06 -35.40
N ASP A 43 -9.59 16.93 -35.08
CA ASP A 43 -9.12 15.60 -35.47
C ASP A 43 -9.29 15.36 -36.99
N THR A 44 -8.31 14.66 -37.56
CA THR A 44 -8.36 14.18 -38.96
C THR A 44 -8.96 12.78 -39.03
N ALA A 45 -9.22 12.28 -40.25
CA ALA A 45 -9.65 10.88 -40.43
C ALA A 45 -8.68 9.87 -39.80
N LEU A 46 -7.38 10.17 -39.79
CA LEU A 46 -6.36 9.34 -39.16
C LEU A 46 -6.46 9.36 -37.62
N HIS A 47 -6.74 10.52 -37.01
CA HIS A 47 -7.00 10.59 -35.55
C HIS A 47 -8.19 9.71 -35.16
N ILE A 48 -9.30 9.78 -35.91
CA ILE A 48 -10.50 8.97 -35.64
C ILE A 48 -10.21 7.47 -35.81
N ALA A 49 -9.46 7.09 -36.86
CA ALA A 49 -9.09 5.69 -37.10
C ALA A 49 -8.23 5.12 -35.96
N VAL A 50 -7.30 5.93 -35.43
CA VAL A 50 -6.48 5.57 -34.26
C VAL A 50 -7.33 5.48 -33.00
N SER A 51 -8.18 6.47 -32.72
CA SER A 51 -9.09 6.46 -31.56
C SER A 51 -10.05 5.27 -31.57
N ASN A 52 -10.48 4.81 -32.76
CA ASN A 52 -11.33 3.64 -32.94
C ASN A 52 -10.55 2.30 -33.00
N VAL A 53 -9.23 2.33 -32.75
CA VAL A 53 -8.33 1.16 -32.70
C VAL A 53 -8.37 0.30 -33.98
N GLN A 54 -8.53 0.93 -35.15
CA GLN A 54 -8.61 0.24 -36.44
C GLN A 54 -7.23 0.02 -37.08
N GLU A 55 -6.48 -0.98 -36.59
CA GLU A 55 -5.07 -1.23 -36.99
C GLU A 55 -4.87 -1.31 -38.52
N GLY A 56 -5.66 -2.12 -39.22
CA GLY A 56 -5.52 -2.30 -40.67
C GLY A 56 -5.89 -1.05 -41.49
N VAL A 57 -6.87 -0.28 -41.00
CA VAL A 57 -7.26 0.99 -41.63
C VAL A 57 -6.16 2.02 -41.42
N VAL A 58 -5.62 2.13 -40.21
CA VAL A 58 -4.49 3.03 -39.89
C VAL A 58 -3.29 2.71 -40.78
N GLN A 59 -2.93 1.43 -40.92
CA GLN A 59 -1.84 1.03 -41.81
C GLN A 59 -2.09 1.45 -43.26
N THR A 60 -3.30 1.21 -43.77
CA THR A 60 -3.67 1.61 -45.14
C THR A 60 -3.65 3.13 -45.31
N LEU A 61 -4.16 3.90 -44.35
CA LEU A 61 -4.15 5.36 -44.38
C LEU A 61 -2.72 5.91 -44.36
N VAL A 62 -1.86 5.38 -43.48
CA VAL A 62 -0.45 5.76 -43.38
C VAL A 62 0.29 5.42 -44.67
N ASP A 63 0.12 4.22 -45.23
CA ASP A 63 0.73 3.83 -46.51
C ASP A 63 0.32 4.75 -47.67
N LEU A 64 -0.95 5.20 -47.68
CA LEU A 64 -1.43 6.16 -48.66
C LEU A 64 -0.80 7.54 -48.48
N ILE A 65 -0.63 7.99 -47.24
CA ILE A 65 0.04 9.27 -46.91
C ILE A 65 1.53 9.21 -47.28
N SER A 66 2.22 8.13 -46.93
CA SER A 66 3.65 7.91 -47.20
C SER A 66 4.02 7.94 -48.68
N LYS A 67 3.06 7.66 -49.58
CA LYS A 67 3.22 7.74 -51.03
C LYS A 67 3.14 9.17 -51.60
N GLN A 68 2.85 10.19 -50.79
CA GLN A 68 2.81 11.59 -51.23
C GLN A 68 4.19 12.25 -51.24
N SER A 69 4.31 13.38 -51.94
CA SER A 69 5.54 14.18 -51.96
C SER A 69 5.90 14.80 -50.60
N GLU A 70 4.91 15.03 -49.72
CA GLU A 70 5.11 15.61 -48.38
C GLU A 70 4.28 14.88 -47.30
N PRO A 71 4.62 13.61 -46.96
CA PRO A 71 3.83 12.80 -46.03
C PRO A 71 3.76 13.41 -44.62
N ARG A 72 4.82 14.12 -44.22
CA ARG A 72 4.93 14.80 -42.94
C ARG A 72 3.80 15.80 -42.68
N LYS A 73 3.34 16.54 -43.70
CA LYS A 73 2.29 17.55 -43.54
C LYS A 73 0.95 16.97 -43.07
N ALA A 74 0.64 15.73 -43.45
CA ALA A 74 -0.58 15.06 -43.05
C ALA A 74 -0.45 14.32 -41.71
N LEU A 75 0.73 13.74 -41.42
CA LEU A 75 0.99 13.00 -40.17
C LEU A 75 1.25 13.93 -38.96
N GLU A 76 1.80 15.13 -39.19
CA GLU A 76 2.11 16.11 -38.13
C GLU A 76 0.89 16.97 -37.73
N ILE A 77 -0.27 16.77 -38.35
CA ILE A 77 -1.47 17.55 -38.01
C ILE A 77 -1.85 17.33 -36.56
N ARG A 78 -2.06 18.44 -35.87
CA ARG A 78 -2.44 18.47 -34.47
C ARG A 78 -3.91 18.83 -34.32
N ASN A 79 -4.57 18.10 -33.42
CA ASN A 79 -5.92 18.42 -32.97
C ASN A 79 -5.93 19.61 -31.98
N GLU A 80 -7.08 19.96 -31.41
CA GLU A 80 -7.24 21.10 -30.50
C GLU A 80 -6.40 20.98 -29.23
N GLN A 81 -6.07 19.76 -28.77
CA GLN A 81 -5.17 19.51 -27.64
C GLN A 81 -3.69 19.51 -28.06
N GLY A 82 -3.40 19.75 -29.34
CA GLY A 82 -2.05 19.69 -29.88
C GLY A 82 -1.58 18.26 -30.17
N ASN A 83 -2.42 17.23 -29.97
CA ASN A 83 -2.05 15.84 -30.17
C ASN A 83 -2.00 15.50 -31.66
N THR A 84 -0.97 14.75 -32.06
CA THR A 84 -0.93 14.04 -33.36
C THR A 84 -1.57 12.66 -33.23
N PRO A 85 -1.87 11.95 -34.34
CA PRO A 85 -2.37 10.58 -34.26
C PRO A 85 -1.43 9.64 -33.50
N LEU A 86 -0.12 9.90 -33.54
CA LEU A 86 0.88 9.14 -32.78
C LEU A 86 0.75 9.33 -31.26
N HIS A 87 0.37 10.52 -30.79
CA HIS A 87 0.09 10.75 -29.36
C HIS A 87 -1.09 9.89 -28.90
N ILE A 88 -2.15 9.78 -29.72
CA ILE A 88 -3.32 8.96 -29.41
C ILE A 88 -2.97 7.46 -29.42
N ALA A 89 -2.21 6.99 -30.42
CA ALA A 89 -1.78 5.60 -30.45
C ALA A 89 -0.92 5.24 -29.22
N ALA A 90 -0.06 6.17 -28.79
CA ALA A 90 0.76 6.03 -27.60
C ALA A 90 -0.06 5.98 -26.30
N SER A 91 -1.10 6.82 -26.16
CA SER A 91 -1.98 6.80 -24.98
C SER A 91 -2.79 5.50 -24.89
N LEU A 92 -3.23 4.97 -26.04
CA LEU A 92 -3.93 3.70 -26.12
C LEU A 92 -3.00 2.51 -25.83
N GLY A 93 -1.71 2.65 -26.16
CA GLY A 93 -0.71 1.59 -26.05
C GLY A 93 -0.72 0.63 -27.25
N ASN A 94 -1.25 1.05 -28.40
CA ASN A 94 -1.28 0.20 -29.59
C ASN A 94 0.08 0.22 -30.30
N VAL A 95 0.87 -0.81 -30.02
CA VAL A 95 2.23 -0.99 -30.54
C VAL A 95 2.28 -1.02 -32.08
N LYS A 96 1.32 -1.67 -32.75
CA LYS A 96 1.30 -1.77 -34.22
C LYS A 96 1.05 -0.41 -34.86
N MET A 97 0.11 0.36 -34.32
CA MET A 97 -0.16 1.73 -34.77
C MET A 97 1.04 2.64 -34.52
N CYS A 98 1.65 2.57 -33.34
CA CYS A 98 2.87 3.31 -33.00
C CYS A 98 3.99 2.98 -33.99
N LYS A 99 4.23 1.69 -34.24
CA LYS A 99 5.23 1.19 -35.19
C LYS A 99 4.98 1.73 -36.59
N CYS A 100 3.78 1.52 -37.13
CA CYS A 100 3.42 1.93 -38.49
C CYS A 100 3.64 3.43 -38.73
N MET A 101 3.25 4.27 -37.76
CA MET A 101 3.45 5.73 -37.87
C MET A 101 4.91 6.15 -37.65
N ALA A 102 5.64 5.52 -36.74
CA ALA A 102 7.05 5.82 -36.48
C ALA A 102 7.99 5.41 -37.63
N GLU A 103 7.65 4.33 -38.34
CA GLU A 103 8.33 3.89 -39.56
C GLU A 103 8.08 4.84 -40.74
N ALA A 104 6.87 5.42 -40.81
CA ALA A 104 6.51 6.36 -41.87
C ALA A 104 7.22 7.72 -41.73
N ASP A 105 7.34 8.26 -40.52
CA ASP A 105 8.11 9.47 -40.24
C ASP A 105 8.62 9.49 -38.79
N SER A 106 9.93 9.31 -38.61
CA SER A 106 10.57 9.32 -37.29
C SER A 106 10.54 10.70 -36.61
N TRP A 107 10.32 11.80 -37.35
CA TRP A 107 10.18 13.14 -36.78
C TRP A 107 8.97 13.25 -35.83
N LEU A 108 7.93 12.44 -36.05
CA LEU A 108 6.70 12.46 -35.24
C LEU A 108 6.98 12.20 -33.75
N LEU A 109 8.08 11.51 -33.43
CA LEU A 109 8.52 11.24 -32.06
C LEU A 109 8.93 12.51 -31.29
N GLN A 110 9.31 13.57 -32.00
CA GLN A 110 9.76 14.85 -31.40
C GLN A 110 8.63 15.88 -31.28
N VAL A 111 7.48 15.64 -31.91
CA VAL A 111 6.35 16.57 -31.90
C VAL A 111 5.77 16.68 -30.50
N ARG A 112 5.46 17.91 -30.07
CA ARG A 112 4.89 18.20 -28.75
C ARG A 112 3.46 18.70 -28.84
N ASN A 113 2.60 18.20 -27.95
CA ASN A 113 1.24 18.68 -27.78
C ASN A 113 1.17 20.02 -26.99
N ASN A 114 -0.04 20.50 -26.68
CA ASN A 114 -0.21 21.77 -25.99
C ASN A 114 0.32 21.76 -24.54
N ASP A 115 0.42 20.59 -23.91
CA ASP A 115 1.04 20.40 -22.59
C ASP A 115 2.57 20.24 -22.71
N GLY A 116 3.10 20.17 -23.94
CA GLY A 116 4.52 19.98 -24.23
C GLY A 116 4.97 18.52 -24.20
N GLU A 117 4.03 17.58 -24.18
CA GLU A 117 4.30 16.15 -24.10
C GLU A 117 4.61 15.60 -25.50
N THR A 118 5.57 14.69 -25.59
CA THR A 118 5.84 13.91 -26.81
C THR A 118 5.01 12.62 -26.83
N PRO A 119 4.88 11.90 -27.96
CA PRO A 119 4.20 10.61 -27.96
C PRO A 119 4.83 9.61 -26.99
N LEU A 120 6.17 9.62 -26.86
CA LEU A 120 6.85 8.79 -25.87
C LEU A 120 6.41 9.16 -24.44
N PHE A 121 6.32 10.45 -24.14
CA PHE A 121 5.87 10.94 -22.84
C PHE A 121 4.43 10.49 -22.55
N VAL A 122 3.53 10.59 -23.52
CA VAL A 122 2.14 10.15 -23.38
C VAL A 122 2.02 8.64 -23.13
N ALA A 123 2.88 7.81 -23.75
CA ALA A 123 2.94 6.38 -23.43
C ALA A 123 3.32 6.13 -21.97
N ALA A 124 4.32 6.87 -21.44
CA ALA A 124 4.71 6.79 -20.03
C ALA A 124 3.62 7.27 -19.07
N LEU A 125 2.97 8.38 -19.41
CA LEU A 125 1.86 8.96 -18.65
C LEU A 125 0.69 7.98 -18.47
N HIS A 126 0.44 7.12 -19.47
CA HIS A 126 -0.62 6.11 -19.44
C HIS A 126 -0.12 4.70 -19.09
N GLY A 127 1.14 4.55 -18.68
CA GLY A 127 1.70 3.27 -18.26
C GLY A 127 1.84 2.23 -19.38
N LYS A 128 1.86 2.66 -20.64
CA LYS A 128 1.88 1.78 -21.82
C LYS A 128 3.31 1.33 -22.13
N LYS A 129 3.82 0.39 -21.34
CA LYS A 129 5.20 -0.14 -21.41
C LYS A 129 5.62 -0.55 -22.82
N ASP A 130 4.84 -1.40 -23.50
CA ASP A 130 5.23 -1.91 -24.81
C ASP A 130 5.25 -0.80 -25.88
N ALA A 131 4.30 0.13 -25.82
CA ALA A 131 4.30 1.28 -26.72
C ALA A 131 5.47 2.23 -26.42
N PHE A 132 5.81 2.43 -25.14
CA PHE A 132 6.99 3.19 -24.74
C PHE A 132 8.28 2.57 -25.29
N LEU A 133 8.48 1.27 -25.09
CA LEU A 133 9.65 0.54 -25.61
C LEU A 133 9.72 0.56 -27.14
N CYS A 134 8.58 0.38 -27.82
CA CYS A 134 8.48 0.47 -29.27
C CYS A 134 8.88 1.88 -29.76
N LEU A 135 8.31 2.95 -29.20
CA LEU A 135 8.65 4.32 -29.60
C LEU A 135 10.11 4.65 -29.26
N ASN A 136 10.66 4.05 -28.21
CA ASN A 136 12.05 4.20 -27.83
C ASN A 136 13.01 3.57 -28.85
N SER A 137 12.65 2.43 -29.46
CA SER A 137 13.52 1.72 -30.41
C SER A 137 13.67 2.43 -31.76
N TYR A 138 12.73 3.29 -32.16
CA TYR A 138 12.78 4.06 -33.42
C TYR A 138 13.49 5.42 -33.29
N ARG A 139 14.13 5.70 -32.15
CA ARG A 139 14.87 6.95 -31.95
C ARG A 139 16.22 6.87 -32.68
N GLN A 140 16.40 7.75 -33.66
CA GLN A 140 17.62 7.85 -34.46
C GLN A 140 18.72 8.68 -33.76
N ASP A 141 18.35 9.55 -32.83
CA ASP A 141 19.26 10.49 -32.18
C ASP A 141 19.45 10.13 -30.69
N LYS A 142 20.55 9.45 -30.36
CA LYS A 142 20.97 9.23 -28.98
C LYS A 142 21.67 10.46 -28.37
N GLU A 143 22.09 11.41 -29.21
CA GLU A 143 22.83 12.62 -28.81
C GLU A 143 21.91 13.78 -28.40
N ALA A 144 20.62 13.75 -28.75
CA ALA A 144 19.64 14.80 -28.46
C ALA A 144 19.14 14.82 -26.98
N GLY A 145 20.03 14.58 -26.01
CA GLY A 145 19.79 14.66 -24.56
C GLY A 145 18.47 14.01 -24.09
N TYR A 146 17.92 14.49 -22.96
CA TYR A 146 16.67 13.99 -22.37
C TYR A 146 15.47 14.94 -22.54
N SER A 147 15.53 15.85 -23.51
CA SER A 147 14.52 16.91 -23.69
C SER A 147 13.13 16.34 -23.96
N TYR A 148 13.01 15.31 -24.80
CA TYR A 148 11.76 14.64 -25.17
C TYR A 148 11.08 13.88 -24.02
N CYS A 149 11.83 13.61 -22.95
CA CYS A 149 11.33 12.96 -21.75
C CYS A 149 10.72 13.96 -20.76
N LYS A 150 10.70 15.26 -21.08
CA LYS A 150 10.24 16.33 -20.18
C LYS A 150 9.02 17.06 -20.74
N ARG A 151 8.10 17.45 -19.85
CA ARG A 151 6.94 18.30 -20.11
C ARG A 151 7.26 19.78 -19.81
N LYS A 152 6.33 20.69 -20.12
CA LYS A 152 6.47 22.14 -19.89
C LYS A 152 6.72 22.52 -18.42
N ASP A 153 6.16 21.78 -17.47
CA ASP A 153 6.29 22.00 -16.02
C ASP A 153 7.54 21.33 -15.41
N GLY A 154 8.44 20.83 -16.26
CA GLY A 154 9.66 20.14 -15.84
C GLY A 154 9.46 18.69 -15.38
N GLU A 155 8.23 18.16 -15.36
CA GLU A 155 8.03 16.73 -15.08
C GLU A 155 8.64 15.87 -16.18
N ASN A 156 9.29 14.79 -15.79
CA ASN A 156 9.84 13.81 -16.73
C ASN A 156 9.02 12.51 -16.76
N VAL A 157 9.29 11.64 -17.75
CA VAL A 157 8.60 10.34 -17.91
C VAL A 157 8.67 9.45 -16.67
N LEU A 158 9.73 9.56 -15.87
CA LEU A 158 9.88 8.80 -14.63
C LEU A 158 8.99 9.35 -13.51
N HIS A 159 8.81 10.68 -13.42
CA HIS A 159 7.84 11.28 -12.51
C HIS A 159 6.43 10.77 -12.81
N CYS A 160 6.02 10.76 -14.08
CA CYS A 160 4.70 10.29 -14.48
C CYS A 160 4.52 8.78 -14.25
N ALA A 161 5.53 7.96 -14.56
CA ALA A 161 5.46 6.52 -14.32
C ALA A 161 5.30 6.17 -12.82
N ILE A 162 6.04 6.86 -11.94
CA ILE A 162 5.90 6.70 -10.49
C ILE A 162 4.55 7.27 -10.00
N SER A 163 4.15 8.43 -10.51
CA SER A 163 2.87 9.06 -10.15
C SER A 163 1.68 8.18 -10.49
N GLY A 164 1.71 7.51 -11.66
CA GLY A 164 0.70 6.53 -12.09
C GLY A 164 0.84 5.13 -11.49
N ASP A 165 1.79 4.90 -10.57
CA ASP A 165 2.09 3.58 -9.99
C ASP A 165 2.48 2.50 -11.04
N TYR A 166 2.97 2.91 -12.21
CA TYR A 166 3.42 2.03 -13.29
C TYR A 166 4.84 1.54 -13.03
N PHE A 167 5.02 0.78 -11.95
CA PHE A 167 6.35 0.41 -11.45
C PHE A 167 7.17 -0.45 -12.42
N ASP A 168 6.56 -1.35 -13.18
CA ASP A 168 7.27 -2.09 -14.23
C ASP A 168 7.89 -1.13 -15.27
N LEU A 169 7.11 -0.17 -15.77
CA LEU A 169 7.60 0.85 -16.70
C LEU A 169 8.62 1.79 -16.05
N ALA A 170 8.37 2.24 -14.81
CA ALA A 170 9.31 3.10 -14.09
C ALA A 170 10.67 2.43 -13.91
N PHE A 171 10.68 1.13 -13.58
CA PHE A 171 11.91 0.34 -13.49
C PHE A 171 12.66 0.34 -14.82
N GLN A 172 11.98 0.07 -15.94
CA GLN A 172 12.62 0.12 -17.26
C GLN A 172 13.16 1.50 -17.62
N ILE A 173 12.43 2.57 -17.29
CA ILE A 173 12.87 3.95 -17.53
C ILE A 173 14.15 4.24 -16.76
N VAL A 174 14.29 3.78 -15.51
CA VAL A 174 15.51 4.00 -14.71
C VAL A 174 16.75 3.40 -15.40
N TYR A 175 16.64 2.20 -15.99
CA TYR A 175 17.76 1.58 -16.72
C TYR A 175 18.03 2.21 -18.09
N LEU A 176 16.99 2.65 -18.80
CA LEU A 176 17.14 3.27 -20.12
C LEU A 176 17.64 4.72 -20.03
N TYR A 177 17.40 5.38 -18.91
CA TYR A 177 17.59 6.82 -18.72
C TYR A 177 18.16 7.11 -17.32
N GLU A 178 19.38 6.63 -17.05
CA GLU A 178 20.00 6.68 -15.71
C GLU A 178 20.06 8.11 -15.14
N ASP A 179 20.36 9.11 -15.97
CA ASP A 179 20.44 10.51 -15.54
C ASP A 179 19.08 11.09 -15.09
N LEU A 180 17.94 10.53 -15.54
CA LEU A 180 16.60 11.04 -15.21
C LEU A 180 16.26 10.94 -13.71
N VAL A 181 16.97 10.09 -12.98
CA VAL A 181 16.77 9.84 -11.55
C VAL A 181 16.98 11.10 -10.69
N ASN A 182 17.93 11.95 -11.08
CA ASN A 182 18.32 13.13 -10.30
C ASN A 182 17.65 14.42 -10.77
N TYR A 183 16.94 14.40 -11.91
CA TYR A 183 16.24 15.60 -12.39
C TYR A 183 15.06 15.96 -11.48
N VAL A 184 14.94 17.25 -11.18
CA VAL A 184 13.80 17.84 -10.48
C VAL A 184 12.89 18.58 -11.44
N ASN A 185 11.59 18.58 -11.15
CA ASN A 185 10.62 19.42 -11.86
C ASN A 185 10.71 20.89 -11.41
N GLU A 186 9.85 21.77 -11.96
CA GLU A 186 9.83 23.20 -11.59
C GLU A 186 9.58 23.46 -10.09
N ASN A 187 8.96 22.50 -9.39
CA ASN A 187 8.71 22.57 -7.96
C ASN A 187 9.90 22.06 -7.11
N GLY A 188 10.99 21.62 -7.73
CA GLY A 188 12.14 21.02 -7.04
C GLY A 188 11.91 19.58 -6.57
N ILE A 189 10.87 18.91 -7.08
CA ILE A 189 10.51 17.54 -6.71
C ILE A 189 11.25 16.58 -7.64
N SER A 190 11.94 15.58 -7.08
CA SER A 190 12.56 14.48 -7.83
C SER A 190 11.67 13.22 -7.83
N PRO A 191 11.96 12.21 -8.68
CA PRO A 191 11.25 10.93 -8.67
C PRO A 191 11.21 10.26 -7.30
N LEU A 192 12.29 10.38 -6.52
CA LEU A 192 12.38 9.84 -5.17
C LEU A 192 11.46 10.58 -4.19
N HIS A 193 11.32 11.91 -4.32
CA HIS A 193 10.35 12.68 -3.52
C HIS A 193 8.92 12.21 -3.80
N LEU A 194 8.56 12.01 -5.08
CA LEU A 194 7.24 11.49 -5.44
C LEU A 194 6.97 10.11 -4.84
N LEU A 195 7.94 9.20 -4.94
CA LEU A 195 7.80 7.87 -4.36
C LEU A 195 7.61 7.94 -2.83
N ALA A 196 8.29 8.87 -2.15
CA ALA A 196 8.14 9.12 -0.71
C ALA A 196 6.74 9.62 -0.30
N THR A 197 5.98 10.21 -1.23
CA THR A 197 4.59 10.65 -0.98
C THR A 197 3.56 9.51 -1.09
N LYS A 198 3.97 8.30 -1.48
CA LYS A 198 3.09 7.15 -1.78
C LYS A 198 3.19 6.03 -0.74
N PRO A 199 2.65 6.18 0.49
CA PRO A 199 2.74 5.14 1.51
C PRO A 199 2.06 3.83 1.12
N ALA A 200 1.00 3.88 0.31
CA ALA A 200 0.29 2.69 -0.17
C ALA A 200 1.12 1.82 -1.13
N ALA A 201 2.22 2.35 -1.68
CA ALA A 201 3.17 1.60 -2.49
C ALA A 201 4.18 0.80 -1.67
N PHE A 202 4.23 0.98 -0.34
CA PHE A 202 5.15 0.26 0.54
C PHE A 202 4.41 -0.61 1.53
N ARG A 203 5.10 -1.62 2.07
CA ARG A 203 4.49 -2.53 3.04
C ARG A 203 4.18 -1.82 4.35
N SER A 204 5.03 -0.89 4.80
CA SER A 204 4.80 -0.15 6.05
C SER A 204 3.60 0.79 6.00
N GLY A 205 3.32 1.38 4.83
CA GLY A 205 2.13 2.19 4.60
C GLY A 205 0.92 1.38 4.13
N SER A 206 1.12 0.11 3.76
CA SER A 206 0.07 -0.85 3.41
C SER A 206 -0.57 -1.47 4.65
N HIS A 207 -1.75 -1.00 4.99
CA HIS A 207 -2.59 -1.60 6.01
C HIS A 207 -3.20 -2.93 5.53
N LEU A 208 -3.04 -4.00 6.34
CA LEU A 208 -3.45 -5.37 6.04
C LEU A 208 -3.93 -6.04 7.33
N ASP A 209 -5.20 -6.45 7.35
CA ASP A 209 -5.79 -7.17 8.49
C ASP A 209 -5.05 -8.48 8.80
N LEU A 210 -5.31 -9.06 9.98
CA LEU A 210 -4.56 -10.21 10.50
C LEU A 210 -4.53 -11.39 9.51
N CYS A 211 -5.67 -11.73 8.91
CA CYS A 211 -5.78 -12.81 7.92
C CYS A 211 -5.07 -12.45 6.61
N SER A 212 -5.24 -11.22 6.11
CA SER A 212 -4.59 -10.74 4.90
C SER A 212 -3.07 -10.66 5.07
N ARG A 213 -2.58 -10.36 6.28
CA ARG A 213 -1.15 -10.33 6.61
C ARG A 213 -0.53 -11.73 6.52
N LEU A 214 -1.20 -12.75 7.03
CA LEU A 214 -0.75 -14.14 6.90
C LEU A 214 -0.68 -14.55 5.43
N ILE A 215 -1.74 -14.27 4.67
CA ILE A 215 -1.82 -14.56 3.23
C ILE A 215 -0.74 -13.81 2.45
N TYR A 216 -0.55 -12.54 2.76
CA TYR A 216 0.47 -11.69 2.14
C TYR A 216 1.87 -12.29 2.29
N HIS A 217 2.19 -12.92 3.43
CA HIS A 217 3.45 -13.62 3.61
C HIS A 217 3.58 -14.88 2.75
N CYS A 218 2.48 -15.57 2.46
CA CYS A 218 2.45 -16.79 1.67
C CYS A 218 2.44 -16.59 0.14
N ILE A 219 2.17 -15.36 -0.34
CA ILE A 219 2.18 -15.04 -1.78
C ILE A 219 3.62 -14.82 -2.23
N PHE A 220 4.08 -15.51 -3.28
CA PHE A 220 5.36 -15.19 -3.92
C PHE A 220 5.12 -14.26 -5.12
N VAL A 221 5.98 -13.26 -5.26
CA VAL A 221 5.99 -12.26 -6.33
C VAL A 221 7.34 -12.32 -7.01
N ASP A 222 7.33 -12.38 -8.33
CA ASP A 222 8.55 -12.35 -9.12
C ASP A 222 9.11 -10.92 -9.18
N GLU A 223 10.43 -10.81 -9.08
CA GLU A 223 11.16 -9.55 -9.15
C GLU A 223 11.15 -8.97 -10.56
N LEU A 224 11.12 -7.64 -10.68
CA LEU A 224 11.25 -6.99 -12.00
C LEU A 224 12.61 -7.31 -12.59
N LYS A 225 12.62 -7.68 -13.87
CA LYS A 225 13.81 -7.90 -14.65
C LYS A 225 13.85 -6.88 -15.78
N VAL A 226 15.05 -6.45 -16.13
CA VAL A 226 15.25 -5.59 -17.30
C VAL A 226 14.91 -6.41 -18.54
N ASP A 227 14.08 -5.86 -19.42
CA ASP A 227 13.87 -6.40 -20.76
C ASP A 227 14.86 -5.68 -21.70
N PRO A 228 16.02 -6.29 -22.04
CA PRO A 228 17.11 -5.59 -22.74
C PRO A 228 16.79 -5.26 -24.21
N SER A 229 15.67 -5.72 -24.76
CA SER A 229 15.28 -5.46 -26.14
C SER A 229 13.78 -5.63 -26.35
N PHE A 230 13.16 -4.72 -27.09
CA PHE A 230 11.88 -4.96 -27.73
C PHE A 230 12.09 -6.05 -28.80
N SER A 231 11.77 -7.30 -28.49
CA SER A 231 11.81 -8.36 -29.49
C SER A 231 10.71 -8.10 -30.53
N HIS A 232 11.08 -7.97 -31.80
CA HIS A 232 10.15 -7.80 -32.94
C HIS A 232 9.13 -8.96 -33.12
N SER A 233 9.09 -9.94 -32.22
CA SER A 233 8.36 -11.20 -32.33
C SER A 233 7.11 -11.28 -31.45
N SER A 234 6.29 -10.22 -31.40
CA SER A 234 4.87 -10.37 -31.06
C SER A 234 4.02 -10.34 -32.33
N SER A 235 4.41 -11.15 -33.33
CA SER A 235 3.44 -11.70 -34.27
C SER A 235 2.54 -12.65 -33.47
N TYR A 236 1.34 -12.19 -33.11
CA TYR A 236 0.21 -13.12 -33.00
C TYR A 236 -0.03 -13.67 -34.40
N ASP A 237 0.70 -14.74 -34.74
CA ASP A 237 0.54 -15.49 -35.97
C ASP A 237 -0.70 -16.39 -35.80
N GLU A 238 -1.88 -15.81 -36.04
CA GLU A 238 -3.05 -16.61 -36.39
C GLU A 238 -2.80 -17.22 -37.77
N SER A 239 -2.25 -18.43 -37.82
CA SER A 239 -2.70 -19.53 -38.70
C SER A 239 -1.66 -20.64 -38.85
N ARG A 240 -1.76 -21.66 -38.00
CA ARG A 240 -1.60 -23.06 -38.44
C ARG A 240 -2.35 -24.00 -37.50
N GLY A 241 -3.44 -24.56 -38.01
CA GLY A 241 -4.31 -25.48 -37.30
C GLY A 241 -3.56 -26.75 -36.86
N GLY A 242 -3.58 -26.99 -35.56
CA GLY A 242 -3.18 -28.24 -34.93
C GLY A 242 -4.07 -28.50 -33.72
N MET A 243 -5.08 -29.35 -33.92
CA MET A 243 -5.91 -30.07 -32.93
C MET A 243 -6.01 -29.47 -31.51
N LYS A 244 -7.13 -28.81 -31.23
CA LYS A 244 -7.60 -28.48 -29.86
C LYS A 244 -7.72 -29.75 -29.02
N SER A 245 -6.87 -29.93 -28.01
CA SER A 245 -7.18 -30.85 -26.89
C SER A 245 -8.12 -30.13 -25.92
N SER A 246 -9.34 -30.65 -25.80
CA SER A 246 -10.43 -30.09 -25.02
C SER A 246 -10.23 -30.32 -23.52
N TYR A 247 -9.48 -29.46 -22.82
CA TYR A 247 -9.64 -29.25 -21.38
C TYR A 247 -9.30 -27.79 -20.99
N PRO A 248 -10.03 -27.16 -20.05
CA PRO A 248 -9.70 -25.84 -19.54
C PRO A 248 -8.35 -25.83 -18.78
N ASP A 249 -7.61 -24.71 -18.82
CA ASP A 249 -6.22 -24.58 -18.31
C ASP A 249 -6.05 -24.90 -16.81
N ASN A 250 -7.14 -24.87 -16.04
CA ASN A 250 -7.18 -25.30 -14.64
C ASN A 250 -6.99 -26.81 -14.47
N TYR A 251 -7.28 -27.62 -15.49
CA TYR A 251 -7.15 -29.08 -15.46
C TYR A 251 -5.69 -29.53 -15.59
N GLY A 252 -4.89 -28.81 -16.38
CA GLY A 252 -3.45 -29.06 -16.52
C GLY A 252 -2.69 -28.84 -15.21
N THR A 253 -3.06 -27.81 -14.46
CA THR A 253 -2.48 -27.52 -13.13
C THR A 253 -2.85 -28.59 -12.11
N CYS A 254 -4.11 -29.07 -12.13
CA CYS A 254 -4.55 -30.18 -11.28
C CYS A 254 -3.85 -31.51 -11.62
N MET A 255 -3.61 -31.80 -12.90
CA MET A 255 -2.87 -33.00 -13.30
C MET A 255 -1.39 -32.92 -12.92
N HIS A 256 -0.77 -31.74 -12.99
CA HIS A 256 0.60 -31.54 -12.54
C HIS A 256 0.74 -31.72 -11.02
N LEU A 257 -0.23 -31.22 -10.24
CA LEU A 257 -0.34 -31.43 -8.79
C LEU A 257 -0.53 -32.91 -8.46
N PHE A 258 -1.38 -33.62 -9.21
CA PHE A 258 -1.61 -35.05 -9.03
C PHE A 258 -0.36 -35.88 -9.34
N HIS A 259 0.40 -35.51 -10.36
CA HIS A 259 1.65 -36.17 -10.73
C HIS A 259 2.74 -35.97 -9.67
N LEU A 260 2.85 -34.75 -9.11
CA LEU A 260 3.77 -34.42 -8.01
C LEU A 260 3.41 -35.16 -6.72
N LEU A 261 2.12 -35.23 -6.36
CA LEU A 261 1.64 -36.02 -5.22
C LEU A 261 1.93 -37.51 -5.40
N LYS A 262 1.76 -38.05 -6.61
CA LYS A 262 2.09 -39.44 -6.94
C LYS A 262 3.59 -39.73 -6.79
N GLN A 263 4.47 -38.81 -7.19
CA GLN A 263 5.92 -38.95 -6.99
C GLN A 263 6.31 -38.87 -5.51
N LEU A 264 5.70 -37.96 -4.73
CA LEU A 264 5.92 -37.86 -3.28
C LEU A 264 5.47 -39.13 -2.54
N VAL A 265 4.30 -39.67 -2.88
CA VAL A 265 3.81 -40.94 -2.33
C VAL A 265 4.72 -42.11 -2.73
N GLN A 266 5.25 -42.14 -3.95
CA GLN A 266 6.24 -43.14 -4.38
C GLN A 266 7.57 -43.05 -3.62
N VAL A 267 8.03 -41.86 -3.28
CA VAL A 267 9.27 -41.66 -2.49
C VAL A 267 9.05 -42.08 -1.03
N VAL A 268 7.90 -41.74 -0.45
CA VAL A 268 7.53 -42.14 0.93
C VAL A 268 7.28 -43.65 1.03
N THR A 269 6.67 -44.27 0.03
CA THR A 269 6.43 -45.72 0.00
C THR A 269 7.70 -46.54 -0.27
N LYS A 270 8.64 -46.04 -1.10
CA LYS A 270 9.97 -46.66 -1.27
C LYS A 270 10.84 -46.55 -0.01
N SER A 271 10.72 -45.47 0.76
CA SER A 271 11.36 -45.33 2.08
C SER A 271 10.81 -46.33 3.11
N SER A 272 9.53 -46.73 2.98
CA SER A 272 8.88 -47.73 3.83
C SER A 272 9.24 -49.18 3.45
N GLN A 273 9.47 -49.48 2.16
CA GLN A 273 9.86 -50.82 1.71
C GLN A 273 11.35 -51.17 1.98
N ASN A 274 12.22 -50.18 2.18
CA ASN A 274 13.62 -50.41 2.55
C ASN A 274 13.86 -50.64 4.06
N LYS A 275 12.80 -50.80 4.86
CA LYS A 275 12.90 -51.06 6.32
C LYS A 275 12.44 -52.46 6.76
N SER A 276 12.10 -53.36 5.84
CA SER A 276 11.59 -54.70 6.20
C SER A 276 12.41 -55.90 5.70
N GLN A 277 13.69 -55.72 5.39
CA GLN A 277 14.62 -56.85 5.21
C GLN A 277 16.02 -56.47 5.72
N GLN A 278 16.30 -56.69 7.01
CA GLN A 278 17.52 -57.38 7.47
C GLN A 278 17.43 -57.60 8.99
N GLY A 279 16.95 -58.78 9.38
CA GLY A 279 17.17 -59.37 10.70
C GLY A 279 17.74 -60.76 10.48
N ASP A 280 18.78 -61.08 11.25
CA ASP A 280 19.39 -62.39 11.47
C ASP A 280 20.41 -62.90 10.44
N ALA A 281 21.70 -62.67 10.73
CA ALA A 281 22.62 -63.76 11.07
C ALA A 281 23.96 -63.21 11.58
N VAL A 282 24.34 -63.73 12.74
CA VAL A 282 25.61 -63.57 13.46
C VAL A 282 26.77 -64.19 12.66
N GLY A 283 27.96 -63.56 12.70
CA GLY A 283 29.20 -64.21 12.27
C GLY A 283 30.41 -63.27 12.17
N ASN A 284 31.32 -63.42 13.14
CA ASN A 284 32.60 -62.72 13.28
C ASN A 284 33.49 -62.72 12.02
N LEU A 285 34.31 -61.67 11.84
CA LEU A 285 35.78 -61.66 11.90
C LEU A 285 36.39 -60.51 11.06
N GLU A 286 37.33 -59.81 11.71
CA GLU A 286 38.53 -59.18 11.15
C GLU A 286 38.43 -57.98 10.17
N ALA A 287 38.90 -56.84 10.65
CA ALA A 287 39.66 -55.89 9.83
C ALA A 287 41.10 -56.42 9.68
N PRO A 288 41.84 -56.10 8.58
CA PRO A 288 42.64 -54.88 8.66
C PRO A 288 42.99 -54.16 7.33
N LYS A 289 43.19 -52.84 7.47
CA LYS A 289 44.34 -51.99 7.02
C LYS A 289 44.89 -52.10 5.57
N VAL A 290 44.96 -51.02 4.76
CA VAL A 290 45.85 -49.82 4.76
C VAL A 290 46.77 -49.81 3.52
N THR A 291 47.19 -48.60 3.11
CA THR A 291 48.22 -48.18 2.12
C THR A 291 47.74 -48.05 0.67
N SER A 292 47.77 -46.91 -0.03
CA SER A 292 48.66 -45.73 -0.12
C SER A 292 49.97 -45.92 -0.91
N ARG A 293 50.02 -45.33 -2.12
CA ARG A 293 51.17 -44.71 -2.84
C ARG A 293 50.68 -44.36 -4.27
N ALA A 294 50.59 -43.12 -4.75
CA ALA A 294 51.49 -41.96 -4.85
C ALA A 294 52.48 -42.01 -6.05
N GLY A 295 52.33 -41.01 -6.95
CA GLY A 295 53.28 -40.53 -7.97
C GLY A 295 52.91 -40.87 -9.43
N SER A 296 52.93 -39.99 -10.45
CA SER A 296 53.41 -38.61 -10.61
C SER A 296 53.13 -38.11 -12.07
N LYS A 297 52.66 -36.85 -12.23
CA LYS A 297 52.84 -35.85 -13.34
C LYS A 297 52.46 -36.22 -14.79
N GLY A 298 51.92 -35.37 -15.67
CA GLY A 298 51.32 -34.02 -15.66
C GLY A 298 50.24 -34.01 -16.78
N ASP A 299 49.29 -33.09 -16.87
CA ASP A 299 49.48 -31.73 -17.37
C ASP A 299 48.33 -30.80 -16.95
N LYS A 300 48.62 -29.51 -17.08
CA LYS A 300 47.91 -28.34 -16.56
C LYS A 300 46.62 -28.02 -17.32
N GLU A 301 45.51 -27.91 -16.61
CA GLU A 301 44.50 -26.88 -16.85
C GLU A 301 43.88 -26.47 -15.49
N LEU A 302 44.01 -25.19 -15.16
CA LEU A 302 43.79 -24.62 -13.84
C LEU A 302 42.32 -24.21 -13.68
N HIS A 303 41.50 -25.12 -13.17
CA HIS A 303 40.19 -24.81 -12.59
C HIS A 303 40.28 -24.67 -11.06
N ARG A 304 40.08 -23.44 -10.55
CA ARG A 304 39.44 -23.08 -9.25
C ARG A 304 39.55 -21.55 -9.06
N HIS A 305 38.51 -20.83 -8.68
CA HIS A 305 37.74 -21.05 -7.45
C HIS A 305 36.23 -20.83 -7.64
N GLU A 306 35.46 -21.90 -7.56
CA GLU A 306 34.07 -21.86 -7.11
C GLU A 306 34.05 -21.78 -5.58
N GLY A 307 33.52 -20.67 -5.05
CA GLY A 307 33.09 -20.57 -3.67
C GLY A 307 31.72 -21.24 -3.51
N HIS A 308 31.72 -22.41 -2.89
CA HIS A 308 30.61 -23.06 -2.17
C HIS A 308 29.17 -22.65 -2.55
N GLN A 309 28.58 -23.38 -3.50
CA GLN A 309 27.12 -23.53 -3.61
C GLN A 309 26.60 -24.26 -2.37
N PHE A 310 26.00 -23.53 -1.43
CA PHE A 310 25.45 -24.09 -0.18
C PHE A 310 24.01 -24.62 -0.33
N PHE A 311 23.53 -24.91 -1.55
CA PHE A 311 22.18 -25.48 -1.74
C PHE A 311 22.15 -26.53 -2.87
N PRO A 312 21.52 -27.70 -2.65
CA PRO A 312 21.37 -28.73 -3.68
C PRO A 312 20.39 -28.32 -4.80
N PRO A 313 20.46 -28.94 -6.00
CA PRO A 313 19.69 -28.59 -7.21
C PRO A 313 18.15 -28.71 -7.07
N ASN A 314 17.67 -29.24 -5.96
CA ASN A 314 16.24 -29.51 -5.72
C ASN A 314 15.53 -28.38 -4.96
N TYR A 315 16.22 -27.27 -4.66
CA TYR A 315 15.65 -26.14 -3.93
C TYR A 315 14.59 -25.37 -4.76
N GLY A 316 14.76 -25.32 -6.09
CA GLY A 316 13.75 -24.77 -6.99
C GLY A 316 12.42 -25.53 -6.91
N THR A 317 12.49 -26.87 -6.89
CA THR A 317 11.32 -27.75 -6.74
C THR A 317 10.63 -27.58 -5.38
N PHE A 318 11.40 -27.31 -4.32
CA PHE A 318 10.87 -27.01 -2.99
C PHE A 318 10.16 -25.65 -2.93
N ILE A 319 10.72 -24.63 -3.59
CA ILE A 319 10.07 -23.31 -3.72
C ILE A 319 8.78 -23.43 -4.53
N ASP A 320 8.77 -24.19 -5.62
CA ASP A 320 7.58 -24.42 -6.44
C ASP A 320 6.52 -25.25 -5.70
N PHE A 321 6.95 -26.22 -4.88
CA PHE A 321 6.06 -26.93 -3.96
C PHE A 321 5.47 -25.98 -2.89
N LEU A 322 6.25 -25.05 -2.34
CA LEU A 322 5.76 -24.04 -1.40
C LEU A 322 4.75 -23.09 -2.07
N LYS A 323 5.02 -22.69 -3.33
CA LYS A 323 4.09 -21.89 -4.16
C LYS A 323 2.79 -22.64 -4.42
N LEU A 324 2.85 -23.95 -4.60
CA LEU A 324 1.69 -24.81 -4.83
C LEU A 324 0.88 -25.05 -3.55
N LEU A 325 1.57 -25.29 -2.43
CA LEU A 325 0.96 -25.43 -1.11
C LEU A 325 0.29 -24.12 -0.67
N SER A 326 0.92 -22.97 -0.93
CA SER A 326 0.28 -21.67 -0.65
C SER A 326 -0.95 -21.46 -1.51
N LYS A 327 -0.90 -21.78 -2.81
CA LYS A 327 -2.08 -21.78 -3.70
C LYS A 327 -3.20 -22.71 -3.19
N ALA A 328 -2.87 -23.90 -2.69
CA ALA A 328 -3.84 -24.86 -2.15
C ALA A 328 -4.45 -24.41 -0.80
N MET A 329 -3.63 -23.91 0.13
CA MET A 329 -4.08 -23.36 1.41
C MET A 329 -5.02 -22.15 1.23
N LEU A 330 -4.80 -21.36 0.17
CA LEU A 330 -5.65 -20.22 -0.19
C LEU A 330 -7.04 -20.64 -0.68
N VAL A 331 -7.17 -21.83 -1.29
CA VAL A 331 -8.46 -22.42 -1.69
C VAL A 331 -9.18 -23.05 -0.49
N ILE A 332 -8.44 -23.72 0.40
CA ILE A 332 -8.98 -24.38 1.61
C ILE A 332 -9.60 -23.37 2.59
N LEU A 333 -9.07 -22.15 2.68
CA LEU A 333 -9.58 -21.10 3.57
C LEU A 333 -10.87 -20.41 3.11
N GLY A 334 -11.48 -20.82 1.97
CA GLY A 334 -12.78 -20.31 1.52
C GLY A 334 -12.81 -18.81 1.16
N LEU A 335 -11.65 -18.20 0.94
CA LEU A 335 -11.53 -16.79 0.58
C LEU A 335 -11.73 -16.62 -0.92
N GLY A 336 -12.70 -15.77 -1.30
CA GLY A 336 -13.01 -15.51 -2.71
C GLY A 336 -11.78 -15.08 -3.51
N SER A 337 -11.64 -15.63 -4.73
CA SER A 337 -10.51 -15.39 -5.65
C SER A 337 -10.19 -13.90 -5.86
N GLY A 338 -11.21 -13.04 -5.83
CA GLY A 338 -11.05 -11.58 -5.95
C GLY A 338 -10.25 -10.94 -4.81
N ARG A 339 -10.40 -11.38 -3.55
CA ARG A 339 -9.66 -10.83 -2.41
C ARG A 339 -8.18 -11.21 -2.47
N ILE A 340 -7.89 -12.43 -2.91
CA ILE A 340 -6.53 -12.94 -3.09
C ILE A 340 -5.84 -12.21 -4.25
N ARG A 341 -6.54 -12.01 -5.38
CA ARG A 341 -6.00 -11.23 -6.51
C ARG A 341 -5.58 -9.82 -6.07
N LYS A 342 -6.45 -9.10 -5.35
CA LYS A 342 -6.13 -7.77 -4.79
C LYS A 342 -4.90 -7.79 -3.86
N LEU A 343 -4.75 -8.83 -3.04
CA LEU A 343 -3.58 -8.97 -2.17
C LEU A 343 -2.29 -9.27 -2.93
N ARG A 344 -2.37 -10.04 -4.03
CA ARG A 344 -1.26 -10.30 -4.93
C ARG A 344 -0.82 -9.02 -5.63
N GLU A 345 -1.74 -8.30 -6.27
CA GLU A 345 -1.47 -7.01 -6.92
C GLU A 345 -0.84 -6.01 -5.94
N LYS A 346 -1.35 -5.95 -4.71
CA LYS A 346 -0.76 -5.11 -3.65
C LYS A 346 0.65 -5.54 -3.26
N LYS A 347 0.93 -6.86 -3.23
CA LYS A 347 2.27 -7.37 -2.94
C LYS A 347 3.25 -7.10 -4.09
N GLU A 348 2.81 -7.24 -5.33
CA GLU A 348 3.57 -6.87 -6.54
C GLU A 348 3.99 -5.42 -6.46
N LYS A 349 3.01 -4.54 -6.25
CA LYS A 349 3.23 -3.10 -6.06
C LYS A 349 4.27 -2.80 -4.97
N ASN A 350 4.12 -3.43 -3.80
CA ASN A 350 5.04 -3.23 -2.67
C ASN A 350 6.47 -3.71 -2.95
N THR A 351 6.62 -4.87 -3.60
CA THR A 351 7.95 -5.39 -3.97
C THR A 351 8.61 -4.49 -5.01
N TRP A 352 7.89 -4.11 -6.05
CA TRP A 352 8.43 -3.31 -7.15
C TRP A 352 8.77 -1.88 -6.74
N ALA A 353 7.97 -1.26 -5.88
CA ALA A 353 8.28 0.07 -5.33
C ALA A 353 9.60 0.07 -4.53
N VAL A 354 9.88 -0.99 -3.76
CA VAL A 354 11.15 -1.14 -3.03
C VAL A 354 12.32 -1.32 -4.00
N GLN A 355 12.14 -2.07 -5.09
CA GLN A 355 13.18 -2.22 -6.11
C GLN A 355 13.50 -0.88 -6.78
N ILE A 356 12.49 -0.15 -7.23
CA ILE A 356 12.68 1.19 -7.83
C ILE A 356 13.36 2.12 -6.83
N MET A 357 12.89 2.17 -5.58
CA MET A 357 13.50 2.97 -4.53
C MET A 357 15.00 2.67 -4.37
N ASN A 358 15.38 1.39 -4.36
CA ASN A 358 16.78 1.00 -4.24
C ASN A 358 17.61 1.45 -5.45
N GLU A 359 17.09 1.31 -6.67
CA GLU A 359 17.79 1.80 -7.87
C GLU A 359 17.91 3.32 -7.88
N LEU A 360 16.82 4.05 -7.56
CA LEU A 360 16.87 5.52 -7.46
C LEU A 360 17.94 6.00 -6.46
N LEU A 361 18.04 5.34 -5.30
CA LEU A 361 19.04 5.65 -4.29
C LEU A 361 20.46 5.27 -4.71
N ARG A 362 20.63 4.17 -5.44
CA ARG A 362 21.92 3.73 -5.97
C ARG A 362 22.49 4.79 -6.92
N TYR A 363 21.72 5.23 -7.91
CA TYR A 363 22.17 6.28 -8.83
C TYR A 363 22.43 7.60 -8.10
N ALA A 364 21.61 7.99 -7.13
CA ALA A 364 21.87 9.18 -6.31
C ALA A 364 23.21 9.10 -5.52
N SER A 365 23.61 7.90 -5.08
CA SER A 365 24.88 7.70 -4.36
C SER A 365 26.13 7.72 -5.26
N MET A 366 25.99 7.33 -6.53
CA MET A 366 27.10 7.29 -7.49
C MET A 366 27.61 8.70 -7.83
N TYR A 367 26.72 9.68 -8.05
CA TYR A 367 27.16 11.05 -8.33
C TYR A 367 27.79 11.76 -7.12
N GLN A 368 27.41 11.41 -5.89
CA GLN A 368 28.10 11.94 -4.70
C GLN A 368 29.52 11.40 -4.52
N SER A 369 29.86 10.28 -5.16
CA SER A 369 31.20 9.68 -5.06
C SER A 369 32.15 10.18 -6.15
N GLU A 370 31.65 10.66 -7.28
CA GLU A 370 32.45 11.34 -8.31
C GLU A 370 32.82 12.78 -7.89
N ASP A 371 31.98 13.45 -7.10
CA ASP A 371 32.25 14.80 -6.56
C ASP A 371 33.24 14.84 -5.39
N ASN A 372 33.78 13.70 -4.93
CA ASN A 372 34.78 13.71 -3.85
C ASN A 372 36.16 14.26 -4.28
N ASP A 373 36.40 14.45 -5.59
CA ASP A 373 37.54 15.24 -6.08
C ASP A 373 37.23 16.74 -6.22
N THR A 374 35.98 17.18 -5.98
CA THR A 374 35.58 18.60 -6.06
C THR A 374 34.54 19.01 -5.01
N ARG A 375 34.72 18.61 -3.74
CA ARG A 375 33.83 19.05 -2.64
C ARG A 375 34.47 20.10 -1.72
N LEU A 376 34.30 21.36 -2.10
CA LEU A 376 34.08 22.48 -1.17
C LEU A 376 33.65 23.73 -1.96
N GLN A 377 32.38 23.79 -2.38
CA GLN A 377 31.56 25.01 -2.53
C GLN A 377 30.28 24.69 -3.32
N LEU A 378 29.19 24.42 -2.60
CA LEU A 378 27.83 24.67 -3.09
C LEU A 378 26.97 25.15 -1.92
N SER A 379 27.43 26.25 -1.34
CA SER A 379 26.59 27.25 -0.71
C SER A 379 27.07 28.60 -1.24
N LEU A 380 26.13 29.44 -1.67
CA LEU A 380 26.31 30.84 -2.11
C LEU A 380 26.68 31.01 -3.59
N TYR A 381 25.66 31.03 -4.45
CA TYR A 381 25.58 32.07 -5.49
C TYR A 381 24.12 32.52 -5.56
N ASP A 382 23.82 33.48 -4.69
CA ASP A 382 22.73 34.43 -4.87
C ASP A 382 23.28 35.50 -5.82
N HIS A 383 22.63 35.69 -6.97
CA HIS A 383 22.88 36.85 -7.82
C HIS A 383 21.56 37.59 -7.98
N ASP A 384 21.28 38.45 -7.01
CA ASP A 384 20.51 39.66 -7.25
C ASP A 384 21.43 40.85 -7.00
N GLU A 385 21.46 41.74 -7.98
CA GLU A 385 22.36 42.89 -8.08
C GLU A 385 22.09 43.90 -6.94
N THR A 386 23.14 44.37 -6.26
CA THR A 386 23.27 45.80 -5.90
C THR A 386 24.70 46.10 -5.40
N LYS A 387 25.23 47.24 -5.86
CA LYS A 387 26.61 47.72 -5.64
C LYS A 387 26.85 48.24 -4.20
N PRO A 388 28.12 48.34 -3.78
CA PRO A 388 28.55 48.35 -2.37
C PRO A 388 28.58 49.75 -1.75
N TYR A 389 28.37 49.84 -0.44
CA TYR A 389 28.79 50.99 0.36
C TYR A 389 30.00 50.62 1.22
N GLU A 390 31.00 51.52 1.23
CA GLU A 390 32.26 51.42 1.97
C GLU A 390 32.13 51.90 3.42
N LEU A 391 32.83 51.22 4.34
CA LEU A 391 33.07 51.66 5.71
C LEU A 391 34.31 52.57 5.73
N THR A 392 34.21 53.76 6.31
CA THR A 392 35.39 54.54 6.73
C THR A 392 35.58 54.49 8.24
N GLU A 393 36.86 54.44 8.63
CA GLU A 393 37.37 54.41 9.99
C GLU A 393 37.02 55.68 10.77
N CYS A 394 35.87 55.71 11.43
CA CYS A 394 35.67 56.32 12.75
C CYS A 394 34.27 55.93 13.23
N GLY A 395 34.15 55.30 14.40
CA GLY A 395 32.87 54.82 14.90
C GLY A 395 31.87 55.96 15.18
N ASP A 396 30.69 55.89 14.56
CA ASP A 396 29.39 56.37 15.06
C ASP A 396 28.22 55.88 14.17
N ILE A 397 27.05 55.65 14.80
CA ILE A 397 25.82 55.04 14.20
C ILE A 397 24.94 56.10 13.51
N LYS A 398 24.33 55.77 12.35
CA LYS A 398 23.11 56.46 11.88
C LYS A 398 22.13 55.52 11.16
N MET A 399 20.93 55.36 11.76
CA MET A 399 19.73 54.84 11.13
C MET A 399 19.09 55.89 10.21
N LEU A 400 18.48 55.46 9.11
CA LEU A 400 17.50 56.23 8.35
C LEU A 400 16.24 55.38 8.11
N THR A 401 15.14 55.76 8.76
CA THR A 401 13.76 55.44 8.36
C THR A 401 13.31 56.39 7.24
N PRO A 402 12.42 55.94 6.33
CA PRO A 402 11.08 56.57 6.25
C PRO A 402 9.95 55.53 6.04
N THR A 403 8.94 55.50 6.91
CA THR A 403 7.57 56.10 6.79
C THR A 403 6.55 55.31 5.95
N ASP A 404 5.54 54.82 6.67
CA ASP A 404 4.10 54.74 6.41
C ASP A 404 3.53 54.88 4.98
N GLY A 405 2.63 53.96 4.66
CA GLY A 405 1.66 54.07 3.57
C GLY A 405 0.78 52.81 3.49
N SER A 406 -0.40 52.89 4.08
CA SER A 406 -1.40 51.84 4.26
C SER A 406 -2.18 51.47 2.97
N ASP A 407 -2.95 50.39 3.12
CA ASP A 407 -4.21 50.07 2.42
C ASP A 407 -4.16 49.33 1.07
N LEU A 408 -4.40 48.01 1.12
CA LEU A 408 -5.70 47.43 0.76
C LEU A 408 -5.64 45.89 0.79
N ALA A 409 -6.22 45.32 1.84
CA ALA A 409 -6.73 43.95 1.82
C ALA A 409 -8.23 43.99 1.48
N LYS A 410 -8.66 42.98 0.70
CA LYS A 410 -10.02 42.45 0.48
C LYS A 410 -10.62 42.70 -0.90
N GLN A 411 -11.37 41.67 -1.33
CA GLN A 411 -12.06 41.43 -2.61
C GLN A 411 -11.15 40.71 -3.64
N GLN A 412 -11.42 39.50 -4.13
CA GLN A 412 -12.66 38.73 -4.23
C GLN A 412 -12.35 37.21 -4.25
N GLU A 413 -12.98 36.47 -3.33
CA GLU A 413 -13.54 35.17 -3.65
C GLU A 413 -14.84 35.40 -4.42
N GLN A 414 -15.00 34.74 -5.58
CA GLN A 414 -16.23 34.19 -6.16
C GLN A 414 -16.13 34.15 -7.68
N SER A 415 -15.81 32.97 -8.23
CA SER A 415 -16.49 32.35 -9.38
C SER A 415 -15.60 31.25 -9.96
N LYS A 416 -16.07 29.99 -9.85
CA LYS A 416 -16.02 28.96 -10.92
C LYS A 416 -16.48 27.60 -10.40
N GLU A 417 -17.77 27.37 -10.58
CA GLU A 417 -18.45 26.07 -10.77
C GLU A 417 -19.37 26.32 -11.99
N LYS A 418 -19.57 25.50 -13.04
CA LYS A 418 -19.29 24.10 -13.42
C LYS A 418 -19.10 24.10 -14.97
N THR A 419 -18.42 23.13 -15.59
CA THR A 419 -19.02 21.94 -16.23
C THR A 419 -17.93 20.89 -16.55
N PHE A 420 -18.28 19.61 -16.33
CA PHE A 420 -17.63 18.31 -16.56
C PHE A 420 -17.03 18.14 -17.98
N GLU A 421 -16.10 17.24 -18.34
CA GLU A 421 -15.67 15.91 -17.84
C GLU A 421 -14.30 15.61 -18.51
N ALA A 422 -13.26 15.20 -17.76
CA ALA A 422 -12.10 14.37 -18.18
C ALA A 422 -10.92 14.50 -17.19
N GLY A 423 -10.58 13.40 -16.50
CA GLY A 423 -9.30 13.15 -15.83
C GLY A 423 -8.94 14.06 -14.66
N GLU A 424 -9.24 13.63 -13.43
CA GLU A 424 -8.68 14.23 -12.21
C GLU A 424 -7.14 14.23 -12.26
N LYS A 425 -6.52 15.39 -12.54
CA LYS A 425 -5.09 15.62 -12.27
C LYS A 425 -4.95 15.85 -10.77
N GLU A 426 -4.48 14.85 -10.02
CA GLU A 426 -4.00 15.03 -8.65
C GLU A 426 -2.86 16.05 -8.66
N LYS A 427 -3.15 17.33 -8.42
CA LYS A 427 -2.11 18.29 -8.06
C LYS A 427 -1.45 17.78 -6.78
N HIS A 428 -0.12 17.64 -6.78
CA HIS A 428 0.72 17.28 -5.62
C HIS A 428 0.53 18.28 -4.46
N LYS A 429 -0.60 18.22 -3.76
CA LYS A 429 -1.02 19.14 -2.69
C LYS A 429 -0.27 18.92 -1.36
N GLY A 430 0.84 18.19 -1.36
CA GLY A 430 1.48 17.72 -0.12
C GLY A 430 2.97 18.01 0.04
N VAL A 431 3.68 18.42 -1.02
CA VAL A 431 5.13 18.65 -0.96
C VAL A 431 5.39 20.14 -0.81
N THR A 432 5.85 20.55 0.37
CA THR A 432 6.32 21.91 0.61
C THR A 432 7.70 22.08 -0.01
N LYS A 433 7.94 23.23 -0.65
CA LYS A 433 9.21 23.55 -1.31
C LYS A 433 10.38 23.37 -0.33
N GLY A 434 11.32 22.47 -0.64
CA GLY A 434 12.55 22.24 0.13
C GLY A 434 12.53 21.06 1.13
N GLU A 435 11.48 20.23 1.18
CA GLU A 435 11.51 19.00 1.98
C GLU A 435 12.32 17.90 1.28
N THR A 436 13.30 17.30 1.98
CA THR A 436 14.08 16.18 1.43
C THR A 436 13.27 14.88 1.43
N PRO A 437 13.62 13.87 0.59
CA PRO A 437 12.81 12.66 0.45
C PRO A 437 12.65 11.89 1.75
N ILE A 438 13.66 11.92 2.63
CA ILE A 438 13.61 11.26 3.94
C ILE A 438 12.58 11.91 4.87
N LEU A 439 12.44 13.24 4.84
CA LEU A 439 11.45 13.96 5.65
C LEU A 439 10.03 13.63 5.20
N ILE A 440 9.80 13.58 3.88
CA ILE A 440 8.51 13.18 3.28
C ILE A 440 8.19 11.72 3.62
N ALA A 441 9.19 10.82 3.51
CA ALA A 441 9.02 9.40 3.84
C ALA A 441 8.67 9.20 5.31
N ALA A 442 9.32 9.94 6.21
CA ALA A 442 9.04 9.89 7.64
C ALA A 442 7.65 10.45 7.99
N LYS A 443 7.24 11.56 7.37
CA LYS A 443 5.88 12.12 7.45
C LYS A 443 4.83 11.12 6.98
N SER A 444 5.11 10.41 5.88
CA SER A 444 4.21 9.43 5.25
C SER A 444 4.21 8.05 5.92
N GLY A 445 5.22 7.74 6.74
CA GLY A 445 5.32 6.44 7.43
C GLY A 445 5.99 5.32 6.62
N ILE A 446 6.82 5.67 5.62
CA ILE A 446 7.51 4.71 4.76
C ILE A 446 8.82 4.28 5.43
N THR A 447 8.79 3.18 6.19
CA THR A 447 9.94 2.75 7.00
C THR A 447 11.09 2.24 6.16
N GLU A 448 10.80 1.54 5.07
CA GLU A 448 11.75 0.92 4.15
C GLU A 448 12.64 1.99 3.52
N MET A 449 12.05 3.13 3.13
CA MET A 449 12.77 4.26 2.56
C MET A 449 13.60 5.00 3.60
N VAL A 450 13.03 5.28 4.77
CA VAL A 450 13.78 5.92 5.87
C VAL A 450 15.00 5.07 6.28
N GLU A 451 14.80 3.76 6.41
CA GLU A 451 15.87 2.82 6.76
C GLU A 451 16.98 2.84 5.72
N LYS A 452 16.62 2.71 4.44
CA LYS A 452 17.58 2.64 3.35
C LYS A 452 18.34 3.95 3.15
N ILE A 453 17.67 5.09 3.24
CA ILE A 453 18.32 6.41 3.15
C ILE A 453 19.31 6.58 4.30
N LEU A 454 18.95 6.25 5.54
CA LEU A 454 19.86 6.40 6.68
C LEU A 454 21.05 5.42 6.65
N GLU A 455 20.92 4.28 5.98
CA GLU A 455 22.04 3.36 5.74
C GLU A 455 23.04 3.92 4.74
N LEU A 456 22.58 4.57 3.67
CA LEU A 456 23.43 5.14 2.63
C LEU A 456 23.95 6.53 3.01
N PHE A 457 23.11 7.35 3.66
CA PHE A 457 23.36 8.75 4.00
C PHE A 457 22.97 9.05 5.46
N PRO A 458 23.78 8.65 6.45
CA PRO A 458 23.48 8.88 7.87
C PRO A 458 23.30 10.36 8.25
N VAL A 459 23.94 11.27 7.51
CA VAL A 459 23.88 12.73 7.73
C VAL A 459 22.47 13.28 7.50
N ALA A 460 21.67 12.63 6.65
CA ALA A 460 20.28 13.02 6.34
C ALA A 460 19.37 13.01 7.58
N LEU A 461 19.80 12.44 8.71
CA LEU A 461 19.12 12.53 9.99
C LEU A 461 18.96 13.98 10.48
N HIS A 462 19.86 14.87 10.07
CA HIS A 462 19.87 16.29 10.48
C HIS A 462 19.15 17.21 9.48
N ASP A 463 18.60 16.67 8.40
CA ASP A 463 17.77 17.43 7.48
C ASP A 463 16.59 18.06 8.23
N MET A 464 16.28 19.30 7.85
CA MET A 464 15.18 20.07 8.44
C MET A 464 14.35 20.69 7.33
N ASN A 465 13.03 20.72 7.51
CA ASN A 465 12.14 21.45 6.62
C ASN A 465 12.14 22.97 6.94
N SER A 466 11.32 23.72 6.20
CA SER A 466 11.16 25.18 6.39
C SER A 466 10.71 25.58 7.81
N GLU A 467 10.01 24.70 8.53
CA GLU A 467 9.58 24.90 9.92
C GLU A 467 10.64 24.47 10.96
N LYS A 468 11.87 24.17 10.52
CA LYS A 468 12.95 23.59 11.33
C LYS A 468 12.60 22.25 11.98
N LYS A 469 11.67 21.50 11.40
CA LYS A 469 11.33 20.15 11.85
C LYS A 469 12.24 19.14 11.17
N ASN A 470 12.94 18.35 11.99
CA ASN A 470 13.70 17.21 11.50
C ASN A 470 12.82 15.96 11.39
N ILE A 471 13.43 14.86 10.96
CA ILE A 471 12.77 13.57 10.78
C ILE A 471 12.05 13.05 12.04
N VAL A 472 12.61 13.29 13.23
CA VAL A 472 12.04 12.85 14.51
C VAL A 472 10.76 13.63 14.80
N LEU A 473 10.81 14.96 14.65
CA LEU A 473 9.67 15.84 14.88
C LEU A 473 8.53 15.54 13.90
N LEU A 474 8.84 15.34 12.61
CA LEU A 474 7.84 15.00 11.58
C LEU A 474 7.20 13.64 11.80
N ALA A 475 7.98 12.61 12.15
CA ALA A 475 7.44 11.29 12.48
C ALA A 475 6.49 11.36 13.68
N VAL A 476 6.77 12.24 14.65
CA VAL A 476 5.96 12.38 15.85
C VAL A 476 4.66 13.14 15.61
N GLU A 477 4.76 14.30 14.94
CA GLU A 477 3.61 15.11 14.56
C GLU A 477 2.60 14.30 13.74
N ASN A 478 3.09 13.51 12.78
CA ASN A 478 2.25 12.70 11.88
C ASN A 478 1.90 11.32 12.43
N ARG A 479 2.18 11.05 13.72
CA ARG A 479 1.87 9.78 14.40
C ARG A 479 2.33 8.56 13.59
N GLN A 480 3.64 8.46 13.37
CA GLN A 480 4.29 7.37 12.64
C GLN A 480 5.14 6.50 13.59
N PRO A 481 4.52 5.58 14.37
CA PRO A 481 5.24 4.87 15.43
C PRO A 481 6.36 3.97 14.95
N HIS A 482 6.19 3.29 13.80
CA HIS A 482 7.21 2.38 13.27
C HIS A 482 8.46 3.14 12.80
N VAL A 483 8.29 4.32 12.19
CA VAL A 483 9.42 5.20 11.85
C VAL A 483 10.11 5.68 13.12
N TYR A 484 9.35 6.16 14.12
CA TYR A 484 9.93 6.62 15.38
C TYR A 484 10.66 5.50 16.15
N GLU A 485 10.11 4.29 16.17
CA GLU A 485 10.76 3.11 16.77
C GLU A 485 12.04 2.73 16.01
N LEU A 486 12.05 2.82 14.69
CA LEU A 486 13.24 2.60 13.86
C LEU A 486 14.35 3.60 14.20
N LEU A 487 13.99 4.88 14.32
CA LEU A 487 14.93 5.95 14.70
C LEU A 487 15.49 5.76 16.11
N GLN A 488 14.70 5.23 17.05
CA GLN A 488 15.20 4.88 18.39
C GLN A 488 16.17 3.68 18.37
N LYS A 489 16.01 2.73 17.44
CA LYS A 489 16.89 1.56 17.34
C LYS A 489 18.23 1.88 16.70
N LYS A 490 18.24 2.71 15.64
CA LYS A 490 19.48 3.14 14.96
C LYS A 490 20.28 4.05 15.90
N ASN A 491 21.32 3.50 16.54
CA ASN A 491 22.12 4.16 17.59
C ASN A 491 23.04 5.31 17.09
N ILE A 492 22.83 5.81 15.87
CA ILE A 492 23.89 6.45 15.11
C ILE A 492 24.13 7.91 15.51
N MET A 493 23.10 8.69 15.89
CA MET A 493 23.27 10.08 16.36
C MET A 493 22.06 10.50 17.23
N LYS A 494 21.72 9.70 18.25
CA LYS A 494 20.47 9.85 19.03
C LYS A 494 20.31 11.22 19.67
N ASP A 495 21.38 11.80 20.19
CA ASP A 495 21.25 12.94 21.10
C ASP A 495 20.92 14.26 20.40
N SER A 496 21.46 14.57 19.23
CA SER A 496 21.20 15.87 18.59
C SER A 496 19.83 15.91 17.91
N ALA A 497 19.44 14.84 17.19
CA ALA A 497 18.17 14.82 16.47
C ALA A 497 16.96 14.77 17.40
N PHE A 498 16.99 14.00 18.50
CA PHE A 498 15.87 13.92 19.43
C PHE A 498 15.74 15.19 20.31
N ARG A 499 16.80 15.98 20.47
CA ARG A 499 16.78 17.24 21.24
C ARG A 499 16.37 18.46 20.40
N ALA A 500 16.15 18.28 19.10
CA ALA A 500 15.72 19.36 18.22
C ALA A 500 14.34 19.93 18.61
N VAL A 501 14.12 21.19 18.25
CA VAL A 501 12.84 21.88 18.40
C VAL A 501 12.49 22.58 17.10
N ASP A 502 11.19 22.68 16.82
CA ASP A 502 10.69 23.39 15.64
C ASP A 502 10.83 24.92 15.77
N GLN A 503 10.40 25.66 14.74
CA GLN A 503 10.40 27.12 14.73
C GLN A 503 9.58 27.75 15.88
N LYS A 504 8.57 27.06 16.41
CA LYS A 504 7.75 27.49 17.56
C LYS A 504 8.34 27.05 18.91
N GLY A 505 9.50 26.40 18.91
CA GLY A 505 10.14 25.88 20.11
C GLY A 505 9.50 24.59 20.63
N ASN A 506 8.63 23.94 19.86
CA ASN A 506 8.04 22.66 20.23
C ASN A 506 9.07 21.55 20.09
N SER A 507 9.27 20.79 21.16
CA SER A 507 10.00 19.52 21.12
C SER A 507 9.11 18.39 20.57
N ALA A 508 9.72 17.22 20.35
CA ALA A 508 8.96 16.00 20.02
C ALA A 508 7.82 15.75 21.02
N LEU A 509 8.03 16.03 22.31
CA LEU A 509 7.01 15.83 23.33
C LEU A 509 5.83 16.81 23.21
N HIS A 510 6.09 18.06 22.81
CA HIS A 510 5.01 19.04 22.52
C HIS A 510 4.19 18.60 21.30
N LEU A 511 4.84 18.13 20.24
CA LEU A 511 4.17 17.64 19.03
C LEU A 511 3.37 16.36 19.30
N ALA A 512 3.88 15.46 20.12
CA ALA A 512 3.15 14.26 20.56
C ALA A 512 1.91 14.61 21.40
N ALA A 513 1.95 15.74 22.11
CA ALA A 513 0.85 16.21 22.94
C ALA A 513 -0.28 16.91 22.16
N MET A 514 -0.01 17.34 20.94
CA MET A 514 -0.96 18.11 20.13
C MET A 514 -1.88 17.19 19.36
N LEU A 515 -3.19 17.28 19.59
CA LEU A 515 -4.20 16.62 18.76
C LEU A 515 -4.32 17.38 17.43
N GLY A 516 -3.73 16.86 16.35
CA GLY A 516 -3.75 17.51 15.03
C GLY A 516 -5.08 17.36 14.28
N ASP A 517 -5.28 18.19 13.24
CA ASP A 517 -6.42 18.11 12.32
C ASP A 517 -6.40 16.85 11.43
N HIS A 518 -5.21 16.26 11.28
CA HIS A 518 -5.03 14.99 10.62
C HIS A 518 -5.65 13.89 11.48
N LYS A 519 -6.89 13.55 11.17
CA LYS A 519 -7.60 12.36 11.68
C LYS A 519 -7.62 11.23 10.64
N PRO A 520 -6.47 10.63 10.26
CA PRO A 520 -6.49 9.46 9.39
C PRO A 520 -6.94 8.18 10.13
N TRP A 521 -7.24 8.23 11.44
CA TRP A 521 -7.41 7.04 12.28
C TRP A 521 -8.87 6.61 12.42
N LEU A 522 -9.14 5.36 12.05
CA LEU A 522 -10.39 4.65 12.34
C LEU A 522 -10.19 3.85 13.64
N ILE A 523 -10.11 4.54 14.78
CA ILE A 523 -10.16 3.86 16.09
C ILE A 523 -11.63 3.77 16.49
N PRO A 524 -12.16 2.58 16.82
CA PRO A 524 -13.56 2.43 17.16
C PRO A 524 -13.88 3.10 18.51
N GLY A 525 -14.41 4.31 18.46
CA GLY A 525 -14.89 5.04 19.64
C GLY A 525 -13.88 6.02 20.26
N ALA A 526 -14.41 7.12 20.80
CA ALA A 526 -13.64 8.23 21.35
C ALA A 526 -12.74 7.81 22.54
N ALA A 527 -13.19 6.86 23.37
CA ALA A 527 -12.41 6.39 24.52
C ALA A 527 -11.16 5.61 24.10
N LEU A 528 -11.25 4.78 23.06
CA LEU A 528 -10.12 4.06 22.50
C LEU A 528 -9.14 5.01 21.80
N GLN A 529 -9.65 6.05 21.13
CA GLN A 529 -8.80 7.11 20.56
C GLN A 529 -8.05 7.87 21.68
N MET A 530 -8.73 8.21 22.77
CA MET A 530 -8.08 8.84 23.94
C MET A 530 -6.99 7.95 24.54
N GLN A 531 -7.26 6.64 24.70
CA GLN A 531 -6.27 5.67 25.16
C GLN A 531 -5.04 5.65 24.25
N TRP A 532 -5.25 5.70 22.92
CA TRP A 532 -4.18 5.69 21.93
C TRP A 532 -3.28 6.92 22.07
N GLU A 533 -3.88 8.13 22.14
CA GLU A 533 -3.12 9.39 22.27
C GLU A 533 -2.30 9.43 23.56
N ILE A 534 -2.85 8.94 24.69
CA ILE A 534 -2.11 8.83 25.95
C ILE A 534 -0.91 7.88 25.81
N LYS A 535 -1.12 6.72 25.19
CA LYS A 535 -0.03 5.75 24.97
C LYS A 535 1.04 6.30 24.03
N TRP A 536 0.64 7.04 23.00
CA TRP A 536 1.55 7.71 22.09
C TRP A 536 2.39 8.78 22.79
N TYR A 537 1.74 9.66 23.55
CA TYR A 537 2.40 10.68 24.37
C TYR A 537 3.37 10.06 25.37
N GLU A 538 2.95 9.03 26.10
CA GLU A 538 3.81 8.31 27.06
C GLU A 538 4.95 7.53 26.38
N PHE A 539 4.76 7.06 25.14
CA PHE A 539 5.82 6.40 24.38
C PHE A 539 6.92 7.40 24.00
N VAL A 540 6.55 8.56 23.46
CA VAL A 540 7.51 9.64 23.12
C VAL A 540 8.14 10.24 24.37
N LYS A 541 7.39 10.38 25.45
CA LYS A 541 7.91 10.89 26.73
C LYS A 541 9.02 10.01 27.30
N LYS A 542 8.90 8.68 27.19
CA LYS A 542 9.91 7.74 27.71
C LYS A 542 11.22 7.75 26.92
N SER A 543 11.20 8.15 25.66
CA SER A 543 12.40 8.27 24.81
C SER A 543 13.07 9.64 24.91
N MET A 544 12.44 10.62 25.56
CA MET A 544 12.94 12.00 25.67
C MET A 544 13.61 12.26 27.03
N PRO A 545 14.67 13.10 27.09
CA PRO A 545 15.29 13.49 28.35
C PRO A 545 14.32 14.23 29.29
N VAL A 546 14.46 14.01 30.61
CA VAL A 546 13.53 14.50 31.64
C VAL A 546 13.34 16.02 31.63
N HIS A 547 14.37 16.80 31.29
CA HIS A 547 14.27 18.26 31.24
C HIS A 547 13.32 18.78 30.14
N PHE A 548 12.95 17.96 29.15
CA PHE A 548 11.94 18.33 28.16
C PHE A 548 10.50 18.23 28.68
N PHE A 549 10.26 17.61 29.84
CA PHE A 549 8.92 17.39 30.36
C PHE A 549 8.27 18.68 30.88
N ALA A 550 9.09 19.60 31.39
CA ALA A 550 8.68 20.90 31.91
C ALA A 550 9.20 22.06 31.03
N ARG A 551 9.68 21.77 29.82
CA ARG A 551 10.14 22.81 28.89
C ARG A 551 8.94 23.56 28.34
N TYR A 552 9.06 24.87 28.25
CA TYR A 552 8.08 25.74 27.60
C TYR A 552 8.41 25.94 26.13
N ASN A 553 7.39 25.98 25.27
CA ASN A 553 7.50 26.46 23.91
C ASN A 553 7.42 28.00 23.84
N LYS A 554 7.42 28.59 22.65
CA LYS A 554 7.32 30.06 22.48
C LYS A 554 5.98 30.65 22.94
N ASP A 555 4.94 29.82 23.04
CA ASP A 555 3.62 30.22 23.55
C ASP A 555 3.50 30.06 25.08
N ASN A 556 4.62 29.81 25.79
CA ASN A 556 4.66 29.54 27.23
C ASN A 556 3.75 28.38 27.68
N LYS A 557 3.59 27.34 26.84
CA LYS A 557 2.89 26.10 27.19
C LYS A 557 3.87 24.95 27.39
N THR A 558 3.63 24.11 28.39
CA THR A 558 4.32 22.83 28.53
C THR A 558 3.64 21.76 27.67
N PRO A 559 4.28 20.61 27.38
CA PRO A 559 3.62 19.51 26.68
C PRO A 559 2.35 19.01 27.38
N ARG A 560 2.32 19.07 28.71
CA ARG A 560 1.15 18.65 29.49
C ARG A 560 -0.02 19.61 29.31
N ASP A 561 0.24 20.92 29.30
CA ASP A 561 -0.80 21.94 29.10
C ASP A 561 -1.44 21.78 27.71
N ILE A 562 -0.60 21.56 26.69
CA ILE A 562 -1.06 21.31 25.32
C ILE A 562 -1.92 20.05 25.24
N PHE A 563 -1.52 18.96 25.91
CA PHE A 563 -2.29 17.72 25.91
C PHE A 563 -3.68 17.94 26.48
N THR A 564 -3.77 18.53 27.68
CA THR A 564 -5.03 18.80 28.36
C THR A 564 -5.94 19.73 27.56
N GLU A 565 -5.41 20.79 26.97
CA GLU A 565 -6.20 21.75 26.20
C GLU A 565 -6.73 21.14 24.90
N THR A 566 -5.86 20.47 24.13
CA THR A 566 -6.22 19.93 22.80
C THR A 566 -7.11 18.69 22.88
N HIS A 567 -7.01 17.89 23.94
CA HIS A 567 -7.77 16.63 24.10
C HIS A 567 -9.06 16.78 24.91
N LYS A 568 -9.40 17.97 25.42
CA LYS A 568 -10.58 18.20 26.27
C LYS A 568 -11.90 17.67 25.68
N ASN A 569 -12.15 17.92 24.39
CA ASN A 569 -13.34 17.43 23.70
C ASN A 569 -13.34 15.90 23.56
N LEU A 570 -12.17 15.32 23.25
CA LEU A 570 -12.01 13.88 23.11
C LEU A 570 -12.21 13.15 24.45
N LEU A 571 -11.70 13.74 25.54
CA LEU A 571 -11.90 13.24 26.91
C LEU A 571 -13.39 13.19 27.26
N GLN A 572 -14.13 14.27 26.98
CA GLN A 572 -15.57 14.32 27.24
C GLN A 572 -16.33 13.25 26.44
N LYS A 573 -16.08 13.15 25.13
CA LYS A 573 -16.69 12.13 24.27
C LYS A 573 -16.30 10.72 24.66
N GLY A 574 -15.05 10.51 25.11
CA GLY A 574 -14.58 9.23 25.61
C GLY A 574 -15.30 8.82 26.89
N GLY A 575 -15.53 9.76 27.80
CA GLY A 575 -16.32 9.54 29.01
C GLY A 575 -17.78 9.17 28.68
N GLU A 576 -18.43 9.94 27.82
CA GLU A 576 -19.80 9.66 27.36
C GLU A 576 -19.91 8.28 26.70
N TRP A 577 -18.97 7.94 25.82
CA TRP A 577 -18.93 6.62 25.18
C TRP A 577 -18.80 5.48 26.20
N LEU A 578 -17.94 5.63 27.21
CA LEU A 578 -17.78 4.63 28.28
C LEU A 578 -19.03 4.52 29.14
N THR A 579 -19.69 5.63 29.47
CA THR A 579 -20.94 5.65 30.22
C THR A 579 -22.04 4.90 29.46
N ASN A 580 -22.33 5.30 28.22
CA ASN A 580 -23.39 4.69 27.40
C ASN A 580 -23.15 3.18 27.17
N THR A 581 -21.90 2.80 26.93
CA THR A 581 -21.51 1.39 26.75
C THR A 581 -21.67 0.61 28.06
N SER A 582 -21.21 1.17 29.18
CA SER A 582 -21.28 0.51 30.49
C SER A 582 -22.72 0.38 31.00
N GLU A 583 -23.58 1.37 30.79
CA GLU A 583 -25.00 1.30 31.11
C GLU A 583 -25.68 0.17 30.33
N SER A 584 -25.51 0.15 29.00
CA SER A 584 -26.10 -0.85 28.13
C SER A 584 -25.65 -2.27 28.50
N CYS A 585 -24.35 -2.47 28.73
CA CYS A 585 -23.80 -3.78 29.13
C CYS A 585 -24.20 -4.18 30.55
N SER A 586 -24.35 -3.23 31.48
CA SER A 586 -24.81 -3.50 32.85
C SER A 586 -26.22 -4.07 32.87
N VAL A 587 -27.13 -3.51 32.04
CA VAL A 587 -28.51 -4.00 31.93
C VAL A 587 -28.51 -5.45 31.43
N VAL A 588 -27.76 -5.76 30.37
CA VAL A 588 -27.66 -7.14 29.83
C VAL A 588 -27.06 -8.08 30.88
N ALA A 589 -25.99 -7.68 31.57
CA ALA A 589 -25.38 -8.48 32.62
C ALA A 589 -26.34 -8.75 33.79
N ALA A 590 -27.11 -7.76 34.22
CA ALA A 590 -28.10 -7.91 35.30
C ALA A 590 -29.27 -8.84 34.90
N LEU A 591 -29.73 -8.76 33.65
CA LEU A 591 -30.74 -9.68 33.11
C LEU A 591 -30.22 -11.13 33.11
N ILE A 592 -28.99 -11.34 32.65
CA ILE A 592 -28.33 -12.66 32.67
C ILE A 592 -28.19 -13.17 34.11
N ALA A 593 -27.77 -12.32 35.05
CA ALA A 593 -27.66 -12.69 36.46
C ALA A 593 -29.01 -13.14 37.04
N THR A 594 -30.08 -12.42 36.70
CA THR A 594 -31.44 -12.74 37.14
C THR A 594 -31.91 -14.08 36.59
N VAL A 595 -31.70 -14.32 35.29
CA VAL A 595 -32.07 -15.60 34.63
C VAL A 595 -31.23 -16.75 35.18
N ALA A 596 -29.92 -16.57 35.36
CA ALA A 596 -29.04 -17.60 35.90
C ALA A 596 -29.36 -17.93 37.37
N PHE A 597 -29.70 -16.93 38.18
CA PHE A 597 -30.16 -17.12 39.55
C PHE A 597 -31.48 -17.88 39.63
N ALA A 598 -32.45 -17.51 38.79
CA ALA A 598 -33.72 -18.24 38.67
C ALA A 598 -33.48 -19.69 38.21
N ALA A 599 -32.62 -19.92 37.23
CA ALA A 599 -32.27 -21.28 36.76
C ALA A 599 -31.59 -22.12 37.86
N SER A 600 -30.74 -21.52 38.70
CA SER A 600 -30.08 -22.21 39.81
C SER A 600 -31.06 -22.66 40.90
N THR A 601 -32.14 -21.90 41.11
CA THR A 601 -33.17 -22.20 42.11
C THR A 601 -34.29 -23.11 41.58
N THR A 602 -34.52 -23.11 40.26
CA THR A 602 -35.54 -23.93 39.60
C THR A 602 -34.93 -25.19 38.99
N VAL A 603 -34.54 -26.12 39.86
CA VAL A 603 -33.89 -27.37 39.48
C VAL A 603 -34.77 -28.20 38.52
N PRO A 604 -34.30 -28.56 37.31
CA PRO A 604 -35.05 -29.40 36.38
C PRO A 604 -35.44 -30.74 37.03
N GLY A 605 -36.74 -31.09 36.97
CA GLY A 605 -37.28 -32.31 37.58
C GLY A 605 -37.48 -32.24 39.09
N GLY A 606 -37.26 -31.08 39.71
CA GLY A 606 -37.46 -30.86 41.14
C GLY A 606 -36.47 -31.61 42.03
N VAL A 607 -36.82 -31.69 43.31
CA VAL A 607 -35.99 -32.26 44.37
C VAL A 607 -36.69 -33.47 44.97
N LYS A 608 -35.94 -34.54 45.26
CA LYS A 608 -36.48 -35.75 45.90
C LYS A 608 -36.87 -35.46 47.35
N SER A 609 -38.09 -35.82 47.73
CA SER A 609 -38.67 -35.54 49.06
C SER A 609 -37.92 -36.21 50.22
N GLU A 610 -37.19 -37.30 49.97
CA GLU A 610 -36.53 -38.09 51.01
C GLU A 610 -35.16 -37.53 51.46
N ASN A 611 -34.42 -36.87 50.57
CA ASN A 611 -33.03 -36.50 50.83
C ASN A 611 -32.63 -35.11 50.31
N GLY A 612 -33.55 -34.35 49.72
CA GLY A 612 -33.26 -33.01 49.22
C GLY A 612 -32.34 -32.97 48.00
N LYS A 613 -32.05 -34.13 47.37
CA LYS A 613 -31.18 -34.20 46.19
C LYS A 613 -31.96 -33.99 44.88
N PRO A 614 -31.35 -33.39 43.86
CA PRO A 614 -31.97 -33.25 42.53
C PRO A 614 -32.41 -34.59 41.95
N THR A 615 -33.57 -34.61 41.29
CA THR A 615 -34.12 -35.84 40.69
C THR A 615 -33.17 -36.44 39.64
N PHE A 616 -32.47 -35.59 38.88
CA PHE A 616 -31.58 -35.98 37.79
C PHE A 616 -30.08 -35.89 38.14
N GLU A 617 -29.70 -35.95 39.43
CA GLU A 617 -28.30 -35.79 39.91
C GLU A 617 -27.26 -36.61 39.12
N ASN A 618 -27.59 -37.84 38.70
CA ASN A 618 -26.67 -38.73 38.00
C ASN A 618 -26.65 -38.57 36.47
N HIS A 619 -27.38 -37.60 35.91
CA HIS A 619 -27.44 -37.39 34.47
C HIS A 619 -26.40 -36.35 34.04
N PRO A 620 -25.55 -36.61 33.03
CA PRO A 620 -24.48 -35.67 32.63
C PRO A 620 -25.02 -34.31 32.17
N ALA A 621 -26.19 -34.27 31.55
CA ALA A 621 -26.87 -33.02 31.19
C ALA A 621 -27.26 -32.16 32.42
N PHE A 622 -27.53 -32.79 33.57
CA PHE A 622 -27.86 -32.07 34.80
C PHE A 622 -26.60 -31.43 35.40
N GLU A 623 -25.50 -32.15 35.42
CA GLU A 623 -24.19 -31.63 35.86
C GLU A 623 -23.75 -30.45 34.98
N ALA A 624 -23.86 -30.60 33.64
CA ALA A 624 -23.57 -29.52 32.70
C ALA A 624 -24.49 -28.30 32.92
N PHE A 625 -25.79 -28.51 33.16
CA PHE A 625 -26.73 -27.44 33.49
C PHE A 625 -26.36 -26.70 34.78
N ALA A 626 -26.07 -27.43 35.86
CA ALA A 626 -25.77 -26.83 37.16
C ALA A 626 -24.46 -26.02 37.14
N ILE A 627 -23.39 -26.60 36.56
CA ILE A 627 -22.09 -25.94 36.46
C ILE A 627 -22.18 -24.68 35.58
N SER A 628 -22.80 -24.79 34.40
CA SER A 628 -22.92 -23.65 33.48
C SER A 628 -23.80 -22.53 34.04
N SER A 629 -24.87 -22.84 34.77
CA SER A 629 -25.71 -21.85 35.45
C SER A 629 -24.96 -21.08 36.54
N LEU A 630 -24.10 -21.78 37.31
CA LEU A 630 -23.27 -21.14 38.32
C LEU A 630 -22.20 -20.24 37.69
N ILE A 631 -21.52 -20.71 36.63
CA ILE A 631 -20.56 -19.91 35.87
C ILE A 631 -21.25 -18.66 35.31
N ALA A 632 -22.43 -18.80 34.71
CA ALA A 632 -23.20 -17.69 34.19
C ALA A 632 -23.47 -16.62 35.27
N LEU A 633 -23.93 -17.04 36.46
CA LEU A 633 -24.24 -16.14 37.57
C LEU A 633 -22.98 -15.43 38.09
N CYS A 634 -21.89 -16.16 38.33
CA CYS A 634 -20.66 -15.57 38.86
C CYS A 634 -20.08 -14.51 37.90
N PHE A 635 -20.00 -14.83 36.61
CA PHE A 635 -19.45 -13.92 35.61
C PHE A 635 -20.39 -12.76 35.28
N SER A 636 -21.72 -12.94 35.34
CA SER A 636 -22.66 -11.83 35.15
C SER A 636 -22.60 -10.82 36.29
N VAL A 637 -22.52 -11.28 37.55
CA VAL A 637 -22.35 -10.38 38.70
C VAL A 637 -21.00 -9.66 38.63
N THR A 638 -19.93 -10.37 38.24
CA THR A 638 -18.62 -9.75 38.02
C THR A 638 -18.70 -8.66 36.94
N ALA A 639 -19.38 -8.92 35.82
CA ALA A 639 -19.58 -7.94 34.75
C ALA A 639 -20.31 -6.68 35.26
N VAL A 640 -21.40 -6.85 36.03
CA VAL A 640 -22.14 -5.72 36.63
C VAL A 640 -21.24 -4.88 37.53
N VAL A 641 -20.46 -5.50 38.42
CA VAL A 641 -19.53 -4.78 39.31
C VAL A 641 -18.49 -4.00 38.51
N MET A 642 -17.95 -4.60 37.44
CA MET A 642 -16.97 -3.93 36.59
C MET A 642 -17.53 -2.73 35.84
N PHE A 643 -18.72 -2.85 35.24
CA PHE A 643 -19.36 -1.73 34.55
C PHE A 643 -19.82 -0.62 35.52
N LEU A 644 -20.33 -0.99 36.69
CA LEU A 644 -20.64 -0.01 37.74
C LEU A 644 -19.37 0.73 38.19
N SER A 645 -18.23 0.03 38.30
CA SER A 645 -16.93 0.65 38.60
C SER A 645 -16.43 1.63 37.53
N ILE A 646 -16.90 1.49 36.28
CA ILE A 646 -16.66 2.47 35.21
C ILE A 646 -17.58 3.67 35.41
N LEU A 647 -18.88 3.45 35.65
CA LEU A 647 -19.85 4.53 35.87
C LEU A 647 -19.54 5.41 37.07
N THR A 648 -18.93 4.85 38.12
CA THR A 648 -18.51 5.61 39.32
C THR A 648 -17.12 6.23 39.22
N SER A 649 -16.47 6.16 38.06
CA SER A 649 -15.11 6.69 37.88
C SER A 649 -15.11 8.19 37.53
N ARG A 650 -13.98 8.87 37.77
CA ARG A 650 -13.86 10.33 37.59
C ARG A 650 -13.58 10.77 36.17
N TYR A 651 -13.25 9.84 35.27
CA TYR A 651 -12.86 10.10 33.89
C TYR A 651 -11.71 11.12 33.75
N GLU A 652 -10.69 11.02 34.61
CA GLU A 652 -9.47 11.83 34.46
C GLU A 652 -8.65 11.33 33.27
N GLU A 653 -7.85 12.20 32.64
CA GLU A 653 -7.03 11.84 31.47
C GLU A 653 -6.19 10.58 31.70
N LYS A 654 -5.59 10.43 32.88
CA LYS A 654 -4.74 9.27 33.20
C LYS A 654 -5.52 7.95 33.24
N ASP A 655 -6.79 7.99 33.61
CA ASP A 655 -7.64 6.81 33.77
C ASP A 655 -7.85 6.10 32.43
N PHE A 656 -7.95 6.88 31.34
CA PHE A 656 -8.11 6.37 29.96
C PHE A 656 -6.87 5.59 29.47
N GLY A 657 -5.70 5.76 30.09
CA GLY A 657 -4.49 5.08 29.64
C GLY A 657 -4.48 3.58 29.94
N LYS A 658 -4.91 3.19 31.15
CA LYS A 658 -4.84 1.79 31.63
C LYS A 658 -6.06 1.34 32.41
N ASP A 659 -6.52 2.14 33.36
CA ASP A 659 -7.47 1.66 34.36
C ASP A 659 -8.88 1.47 33.77
N LEU A 660 -9.40 2.47 33.08
CA LEU A 660 -10.71 2.40 32.42
C LEU A 660 -10.76 1.29 31.35
N PRO A 661 -9.80 1.20 30.40
CA PRO A 661 -9.84 0.13 29.40
C PRO A 661 -9.68 -1.27 30.00
N ARG A 662 -8.91 -1.45 31.08
CA ARG A 662 -8.80 -2.74 31.79
C ARG A 662 -10.13 -3.14 32.42
N LYS A 663 -10.81 -2.19 33.07
CA LYS A 663 -12.14 -2.43 33.64
C LYS A 663 -13.14 -2.83 32.56
N LEU A 664 -13.13 -2.11 31.42
CA LEU A 664 -13.99 -2.40 30.28
C LEU A 664 -13.72 -3.80 29.70
N LEU A 665 -12.46 -4.17 29.50
CA LEU A 665 -12.09 -5.50 28.99
C LEU A 665 -12.53 -6.61 29.97
N LEU A 666 -12.32 -6.42 31.27
CA LEU A 666 -12.73 -7.40 32.28
C LEU A 666 -14.26 -7.52 32.37
N GLY A 667 -15.00 -6.41 32.21
CA GLY A 667 -16.46 -6.42 32.14
C GLY A 667 -16.98 -7.15 30.91
N LEU A 668 -16.44 -6.84 29.73
CA LEU A 668 -16.82 -7.47 28.46
C LEU A 668 -16.46 -8.97 28.41
N THR A 669 -15.27 -9.36 28.87
CA THR A 669 -14.90 -10.78 28.98
C THR A 669 -15.87 -11.55 29.84
N SER A 670 -16.17 -11.03 31.03
CA SER A 670 -17.10 -11.65 31.96
C SER A 670 -18.51 -11.74 31.37
N LEU A 671 -18.96 -10.71 30.65
CA LEU A 671 -20.24 -10.70 29.94
C LEU A 671 -20.30 -11.77 28.83
N PHE A 672 -19.26 -11.91 28.00
CA PHE A 672 -19.26 -12.93 26.96
C PHE A 672 -19.23 -14.35 27.53
N VAL A 673 -18.45 -14.58 28.59
CA VAL A 673 -18.43 -15.88 29.29
C VAL A 673 -19.80 -16.18 29.90
N SER A 674 -20.50 -15.19 30.46
CA SER A 674 -21.83 -15.41 31.02
C SER A 674 -22.89 -15.71 29.95
N ILE A 675 -22.87 -15.00 28.82
CA ILE A 675 -23.76 -15.27 27.67
C ILE A 675 -23.57 -16.71 27.16
N ALA A 676 -22.31 -17.13 26.94
CA ALA A 676 -22.02 -18.48 26.48
C ALA A 676 -22.48 -19.54 27.50
N SER A 677 -22.27 -19.28 28.78
CA SER A 677 -22.66 -20.20 29.86
C SER A 677 -24.18 -20.31 30.00
N VAL A 678 -24.93 -19.21 29.85
CA VAL A 678 -26.40 -19.26 29.83
C VAL A 678 -26.93 -20.06 28.65
N LEU A 679 -26.33 -19.94 27.45
CA LEU A 679 -26.74 -20.75 26.30
C LEU A 679 -26.52 -22.25 26.55
N VAL A 680 -25.38 -22.62 27.12
CA VAL A 680 -25.09 -24.01 27.50
C VAL A 680 -26.09 -24.51 28.55
N SER A 681 -26.36 -23.71 29.58
CA SER A 681 -27.36 -24.02 30.61
C SER A 681 -28.74 -24.21 29.98
N PHE A 682 -29.19 -23.30 29.12
CA PHE A 682 -30.48 -23.40 28.45
C PHE A 682 -30.60 -24.69 27.62
N CYS A 683 -29.61 -25.02 26.80
CA CYS A 683 -29.61 -26.25 26.01
C CYS A 683 -29.61 -27.51 26.90
N ALA A 684 -28.83 -27.51 27.99
CA ALA A 684 -28.74 -28.63 28.93
C ALA A 684 -30.02 -28.82 29.73
N GLY A 685 -30.67 -27.74 30.17
CA GLY A 685 -31.95 -27.78 30.88
C GLY A 685 -33.09 -28.22 29.97
N HIS A 686 -33.17 -27.67 28.75
CA HIS A 686 -34.22 -28.00 27.79
C HIS A 686 -34.11 -29.44 27.24
N PHE A 687 -32.93 -30.06 27.30
CA PHE A 687 -32.73 -31.47 26.98
C PHE A 687 -33.68 -32.39 27.77
N PHE A 688 -34.00 -32.06 29.03
CA PHE A 688 -34.92 -32.86 29.86
C PHE A 688 -36.38 -32.77 29.40
N ASN A 689 -36.79 -31.67 28.77
CA ASN A 689 -38.16 -31.48 28.28
C ASN A 689 -38.43 -32.21 26.95
N LEU A 690 -37.41 -32.40 26.11
CA LEU A 690 -37.54 -32.95 24.76
C LEU A 690 -37.30 -34.46 24.63
N LYS A 691 -36.73 -35.09 25.67
CA LYS A 691 -36.12 -36.43 25.63
C LYS A 691 -37.04 -37.53 25.08
N ASP A 692 -38.36 -37.38 25.22
CA ASP A 692 -39.34 -38.42 24.89
C ASP A 692 -40.29 -38.11 23.71
N LYS A 693 -40.30 -36.90 23.13
CA LYS A 693 -41.27 -36.54 22.07
C LYS A 693 -40.70 -35.96 20.77
N LEU A 694 -39.49 -35.37 20.74
CA LEU A 694 -39.00 -34.58 19.58
C LEU A 694 -37.45 -34.59 19.42
N LYS A 695 -36.78 -35.74 19.59
CA LYS A 695 -35.31 -35.85 19.51
C LYS A 695 -34.71 -35.33 18.19
N ASP A 696 -35.33 -35.64 17.05
CA ASP A 696 -34.80 -35.27 15.72
C ASP A 696 -35.09 -33.81 15.35
N ALA A 697 -36.12 -33.19 15.94
CA ALA A 697 -36.48 -31.79 15.72
C ALA A 697 -35.77 -30.81 16.68
N ALA A 698 -35.11 -31.31 17.72
CA ALA A 698 -34.43 -30.51 18.74
C ALA A 698 -33.18 -29.79 18.21
N PHE A 699 -32.34 -30.49 17.43
CA PHE A 699 -31.08 -29.95 16.91
C PHE A 699 -31.26 -28.75 15.96
N PRO A 700 -32.21 -28.77 14.99
CA PRO A 700 -32.52 -27.61 14.18
C PRO A 700 -32.99 -26.41 15.01
N VAL A 701 -33.85 -26.63 16.01
CA VAL A 701 -34.38 -25.56 16.87
C VAL A 701 -33.26 -24.93 17.69
N TYR A 702 -32.39 -25.72 18.32
CA TYR A 702 -31.23 -25.19 19.04
C TYR A 702 -30.28 -24.40 18.14
N THR A 703 -30.03 -24.91 16.93
CA THR A 703 -29.20 -24.22 15.94
C THR A 703 -29.80 -22.86 15.59
N VAL A 704 -31.11 -22.79 15.35
CA VAL A 704 -31.83 -21.53 15.06
C VAL A 704 -31.82 -20.59 16.28
N THR A 705 -32.01 -21.08 17.50
CA THR A 705 -32.02 -20.24 18.70
C THR A 705 -30.63 -19.69 19.06
N CYS A 706 -29.56 -20.43 18.78
CA CYS A 706 -28.19 -19.98 19.02
C CYS A 706 -27.66 -19.09 17.88
N LEU A 707 -28.28 -19.09 16.71
CA LEU A 707 -27.81 -18.36 15.53
C LEU A 707 -27.77 -16.83 15.73
N PRO A 708 -28.79 -16.14 16.28
CA PRO A 708 -28.71 -14.70 16.55
C PRO A 708 -27.60 -14.32 17.53
N VAL A 709 -27.40 -15.13 18.59
CA VAL A 709 -26.39 -14.84 19.61
C VAL A 709 -24.98 -15.10 19.09
N THR A 710 -24.78 -16.15 18.29
CA THR A 710 -23.50 -16.43 17.63
C THR A 710 -23.17 -15.40 16.56
N LEU A 711 -24.15 -14.94 15.77
CA LEU A 711 -23.97 -13.83 14.83
C LEU A 711 -23.60 -12.52 15.54
N PHE A 712 -24.29 -12.20 16.65
CA PHE A 712 -23.97 -11.02 17.46
C PHE A 712 -22.56 -11.12 18.06
N ALA A 713 -22.19 -12.27 18.62
CA ALA A 713 -20.85 -12.52 19.13
C ALA A 713 -19.79 -12.36 18.02
N MET A 714 -20.01 -12.92 16.84
CA MET A 714 -19.11 -12.76 15.69
C MET A 714 -18.99 -11.30 15.20
N ALA A 715 -20.07 -10.52 15.28
CA ALA A 715 -20.06 -9.11 14.92
C ALA A 715 -19.26 -8.25 15.94
N GLN A 716 -19.35 -8.57 17.23
CA GLN A 716 -18.66 -7.84 18.31
C GLN A 716 -17.23 -8.33 18.61
N PHE A 717 -16.91 -9.56 18.20
CA PHE A 717 -15.60 -10.18 18.41
C PHE A 717 -14.42 -9.35 17.88
N PRO A 718 -14.49 -8.68 16.71
CA PRO A 718 -13.43 -7.81 16.24
C PRO A 718 -13.13 -6.64 17.18
N LEU A 719 -14.17 -5.98 17.69
CA LEU A 719 -14.04 -4.86 18.64
C LEU A 719 -13.35 -5.32 19.93
N TYR A 720 -13.75 -6.49 20.44
CA TYR A 720 -13.14 -7.09 21.62
C TYR A 720 -11.65 -7.42 21.41
N ILE A 721 -11.30 -8.01 20.26
CA ILE A 721 -9.90 -8.28 19.90
C ILE A 721 -9.10 -6.97 19.80
N ASP A 722 -9.66 -5.95 19.16
CA ASP A 722 -9.01 -4.65 19.02
C ASP A 722 -8.76 -4.00 20.39
N LEU A 723 -9.73 -4.04 21.30
CA LEU A 723 -9.59 -3.57 22.69
C LEU A 723 -8.48 -4.33 23.44
N ALA A 724 -8.47 -5.67 23.32
CA ALA A 724 -7.44 -6.51 23.95
C ALA A 724 -6.05 -6.19 23.40
N TRP A 725 -5.88 -6.12 22.07
CA TRP A 725 -4.61 -5.76 21.45
C TRP A 725 -4.17 -4.35 21.82
N ALA A 726 -5.10 -3.39 21.83
CA ALA A 726 -4.85 -2.01 22.21
C ALA A 726 -4.31 -1.95 23.64
N LEU A 727 -4.82 -2.76 24.58
CA LEU A 727 -4.37 -2.83 25.97
C LEU A 727 -2.95 -3.39 26.13
N PHE A 728 -2.64 -4.52 25.49
CA PHE A 728 -1.37 -5.22 25.68
C PHE A 728 -0.20 -4.62 24.88
N LYS A 729 -0.47 -3.95 23.75
CA LYS A 729 0.61 -3.28 22.99
C LYS A 729 1.17 -2.07 23.74
N LYS A 730 2.50 -1.99 23.77
CA LYS A 730 3.25 -0.83 24.27
C LYS A 730 3.04 0.40 23.39
N VAL A 731 3.09 0.18 22.07
CA VAL A 731 2.86 1.19 21.04
C VAL A 731 1.64 0.73 20.24
N PRO A 732 0.49 1.39 20.39
CA PRO A 732 -0.72 0.95 19.74
C PRO A 732 -0.56 1.11 18.21
N GLN A 733 -0.73 0.00 17.51
CA GLN A 733 -0.68 -0.04 16.05
C GLN A 733 -2.05 0.37 15.50
N ARG A 734 -2.07 0.89 14.27
CA ARG A 734 -3.30 1.21 13.53
C ARG A 734 -4.22 -0.01 13.57
N SER A 735 -5.49 0.17 13.98
CA SER A 735 -6.52 -0.86 13.79
C SER A 735 -7.09 -0.69 12.38
N ASP A 736 -7.18 -1.80 11.64
CA ASP A 736 -7.50 -1.83 10.21
C ASP A 736 -9.02 -1.87 9.92
N ARG A 737 -9.89 -1.53 10.88
CA ARG A 737 -11.34 -1.64 10.70
C ARG A 737 -12.05 -0.31 10.96
N ALA A 738 -12.50 0.31 9.86
CA ALA A 738 -13.76 1.04 9.88
C ALA A 738 -14.87 0.02 10.16
N ILE A 739 -15.21 -0.19 11.43
CA ILE A 739 -16.54 -0.71 11.73
C ILE A 739 -17.45 0.50 11.54
N ALA A 740 -18.03 0.64 10.35
CA ALA A 740 -19.27 1.38 10.22
C ALA A 740 -20.28 0.60 11.08
N LEU A 741 -20.50 1.09 12.30
CA LEU A 741 -21.63 0.69 13.14
C LEU A 741 -22.88 1.35 12.58
#